data_AF-A0A924W7N7-F1
#
_entry.id   AF-A0A924W7N7-F1
#
_cell.length_a   1.000
_cell.length_b   1.000
_cell.length_c   1.000
_cell.angle_alpha   90.00
_cell.angle_beta   90.00
_cell.angle_gamma   90.00
#
_symmetry.space_group_name_H-M   'P 1'
#
loop_
_entity.id
_entity.type
_entity.pdbx_description
1 polymer ?
#
loop_
_entity_poly.entity_id
_entity_poly.type
_entity_poly.pdbx_seq_one_letter_code
_entity_poly.pdbx_strand_id
1 'polypeptide(L)'
;MHNTEHVGFFRGACRTLAGLGLAAVGLLGLAPQASAQTLTTTRIVSGLTRPLYVTAPVADTSRLFVLEQFAGSTGRVRIVNIPANTLNPVPYLSISPVATGNEQGLLGIAFHPNFLANGYFYVNYTASNGTSITARYQANAPYATSTTANAASAQIILSIPDPFSNHNGGWMGFAPGDTSGELYIGMGDGGSGNDPNGAGQNINTLLGKMLRIDVDGPDNIPGNADDDGYPADATKLYTIPPSNPFAGATPGSDEIFAYGIRNPWRNSFDRANGNLYIADVGQNAVEEIDMQLGSATGINYGWRCMEGTSCTGLTGCVCNAPTLRLPIRTYTHSGGACSITGGYVYRGCAIPSINGMYFYADYCSSQISTFTYTGDGTTPAPASVNRTAELAPGAGLSITSITSFGEDALGEIYIVDQGGEIFKIIPRASISVDCDANGVQDPCQIFLNPALDTNDNGVIDSCETSACCTTSGCQQITEAACTAAGGTWQGLGRSCTEPDICTPAPITGACCVGTVCSIATQTDCTASKGTYQGDNTVCGKNTCPPPPATGACCVGTVCSIATAVDRRTAEGTYQGDNTVCGKNTCPPPATCPCDWNDDLTLTSQDFFDFLAGFFNDNGDFNGDMMTTSQDFFDFIACFFEPPAGCN
;
A
#
# COMPACT_ATOMS: atom_id res chain seq x y z
N MET A 1 15.11 74.58 10.92
CA MET A 1 14.64 75.95 11.23
C MET A 1 13.42 76.24 10.38
N HIS A 2 12.37 76.77 11.02
CA HIS A 2 11.17 77.45 10.50
C HIS A 2 10.06 76.73 9.71
N ASN A 3 8.94 76.56 10.42
CA ASN A 3 7.51 76.65 10.06
C ASN A 3 7.15 77.63 8.93
N THR A 4 6.04 77.36 8.20
CA THR A 4 4.77 78.12 8.33
C THR A 4 3.60 77.51 7.54
N GLU A 5 2.39 77.71 8.09
CA GLU A 5 1.05 77.26 7.68
C GLU A 5 0.27 78.26 6.79
N HIS A 6 -0.90 77.81 6.29
CA HIS A 6 -2.22 78.50 6.08
C HIS A 6 -2.84 78.14 4.70
N VAL A 7 -4.05 77.55 4.51
CA VAL A 7 -5.45 77.66 5.00
C VAL A 7 -6.38 78.49 4.07
N GLY A 8 -7.53 77.89 3.70
CA GLY A 8 -8.82 78.55 3.37
C GLY A 8 -9.44 78.15 2.01
N PHE A 9 -10.75 78.02 1.74
CA PHE A 9 -12.07 78.13 2.43
C PHE A 9 -13.12 77.66 1.34
N PHE A 10 -14.31 77.07 1.58
CA PHE A 10 -15.59 77.72 1.93
C PHE A 10 -16.76 76.70 2.08
N ARG A 11 -17.82 77.19 2.74
CA ARG A 11 -18.95 76.54 3.43
C ARG A 11 -20.15 76.11 2.55
N GLY A 12 -20.99 75.23 3.12
CA GLY A 12 -22.43 75.15 2.85
C GLY A 12 -23.15 74.25 3.85
N ALA A 13 -24.00 74.82 4.72
CA ALA A 13 -24.84 74.10 5.68
C ALA A 13 -26.33 74.33 5.38
N CYS A 14 -27.14 73.29 5.43
CA CYS A 14 -28.60 73.39 5.54
C CYS A 14 -29.13 72.23 6.40
N ARG A 15 -29.96 72.54 7.40
CA ARG A 15 -30.63 71.61 8.32
C ARG A 15 -32.10 71.49 7.90
N THR A 16 -32.69 70.28 7.89
CA THR A 16 -33.98 69.97 8.55
C THR A 16 -34.39 68.48 8.48
N LEU A 17 -34.61 67.91 9.68
CA LEU A 17 -35.61 66.94 10.18
C LEU A 17 -36.25 65.83 9.31
N ALA A 18 -36.35 64.66 9.98
CA ALA A 18 -37.44 63.67 10.01
C ALA A 18 -37.22 62.31 9.30
N GLY A 19 -37.34 61.23 10.07
CA GLY A 19 -37.58 59.87 9.57
C GLY A 19 -36.69 58.78 10.15
N LEU A 20 -36.94 58.35 11.40
CA LEU A 20 -36.45 57.07 11.92
C LEU A 20 -37.17 55.93 11.18
N GLY A 21 -36.53 55.37 10.15
CA GLY A 21 -36.89 54.10 9.53
C GLY A 21 -35.97 53.00 10.04
N LEU A 22 -36.54 51.99 10.69
CA LEU A 22 -35.86 50.75 11.04
C LEU A 22 -35.24 50.12 9.78
N ALA A 23 -33.92 49.89 9.81
CA ALA A 23 -33.28 48.87 9.00
C ALA A 23 -32.25 48.15 9.88
N ALA A 24 -32.72 47.09 10.54
CA ALA A 24 -31.86 46.08 11.15
C ALA A 24 -31.17 45.31 10.01
N VAL A 25 -30.01 45.79 9.58
CA VAL A 25 -29.09 45.00 8.76
C VAL A 25 -28.25 44.19 9.74
N GLY A 26 -28.59 42.90 9.86
CA GLY A 26 -27.83 41.95 10.66
C GLY A 26 -26.38 41.92 10.18
N LEU A 27 -25.46 42.29 11.07
CA LEU A 27 -24.09 41.80 10.99
C LEU A 27 -24.15 40.28 11.18
N LEU A 28 -24.28 39.53 10.09
CA LEU A 28 -23.78 38.17 10.03
C LEU A 28 -22.26 38.27 10.15
N GLY A 29 -21.78 38.29 11.40
CA GLY A 29 -20.38 38.07 11.68
C GLY A 29 -19.99 36.74 11.06
N LEU A 30 -19.10 36.78 10.08
CA LEU A 30 -18.28 35.64 9.69
C LEU A 30 -17.42 35.31 10.91
N ALA A 31 -17.97 34.54 11.84
CA ALA A 31 -17.16 33.85 12.83
C ALA A 31 -16.18 32.98 12.02
N PRO A 32 -14.86 33.07 12.24
CA PRO A 32 -13.95 32.11 11.67
C PRO A 32 -14.45 30.74 12.10
N GLN A 33 -14.70 29.83 11.14
CA GLN A 33 -14.92 28.44 11.46
C GLN A 33 -13.69 27.99 12.26
N ALA A 34 -13.85 27.85 13.57
CA ALA A 34 -12.86 27.18 14.39
C ALA A 34 -12.77 25.78 13.81
N SER A 35 -11.71 25.51 13.04
CA SER A 35 -11.38 24.13 12.66
C SER A 35 -11.30 23.37 13.97
N ALA A 36 -12.14 22.35 14.13
CA ALA A 36 -12.03 21.46 15.27
C ALA A 36 -10.58 20.98 15.32
N GLN A 37 -9.91 21.14 16.47
CA GLN A 37 -8.55 20.61 16.64
C GLN A 37 -8.67 19.09 16.55
N THR A 38 -8.06 18.51 15.53
CA THR A 38 -8.14 17.08 15.20
C THR A 38 -7.01 16.29 15.81
N LEU A 39 -5.90 16.95 16.11
CA LEU A 39 -4.70 16.34 16.68
C LEU A 39 -4.42 16.87 18.09
N THR A 40 -3.64 16.10 18.83
CA THR A 40 -2.98 16.50 20.06
C THR A 40 -1.68 15.68 20.18
N THR A 41 -0.91 15.92 21.24
CA THR A 41 0.22 15.07 21.58
C THR A 41 0.01 14.41 22.95
N THR A 42 0.60 13.23 23.12
CA THR A 42 0.75 12.59 24.42
C THR A 42 2.22 12.35 24.71
N ARG A 43 2.64 12.55 25.95
CA ARG A 43 4.01 12.25 26.37
C ARG A 43 4.18 10.75 26.51
N ILE A 44 5.17 10.20 25.84
CA ILE A 44 5.49 8.77 25.84
C ILE A 44 6.50 8.46 26.94
N VAL A 45 7.60 9.20 26.99
CA VAL A 45 8.63 9.05 28.03
C VAL A 45 9.24 10.40 28.38
N SER A 46 9.87 10.46 29.55
CA SER A 46 10.76 11.54 29.99
C SER A 46 12.03 10.96 30.63
N GLY A 47 12.98 11.83 30.99
CA GLY A 47 14.23 11.42 31.65
C GLY A 47 15.35 11.02 30.69
N LEU A 48 15.21 11.39 29.41
CA LEU A 48 16.29 11.30 28.43
C LEU A 48 17.27 12.47 28.60
N THR A 49 18.50 12.29 28.15
CA THR A 49 19.54 13.33 28.13
C THR A 49 19.80 13.77 26.69
N ARG A 50 19.42 15.01 26.34
CA ARG A 50 19.61 15.59 24.99
C ARG A 50 19.19 14.65 23.86
N PRO A 51 17.94 14.15 23.83
CA PRO A 51 17.51 13.28 22.76
C PRO A 51 17.54 14.04 21.42
N LEU A 52 17.98 13.36 20.37
CA LEU A 52 18.25 13.95 19.05
C LEU A 52 17.46 13.25 17.94
N TYR A 53 17.10 11.99 18.11
CA TYR A 53 16.40 11.23 17.08
C TYR A 53 15.66 10.04 17.68
N VAL A 54 14.56 9.62 17.06
CA VAL A 54 13.79 8.43 17.40
C VAL A 54 13.43 7.67 16.12
N THR A 55 13.54 6.35 16.13
CA THR A 55 13.13 5.49 15.01
C THR A 55 12.88 4.06 15.50
N ALA A 56 12.40 3.19 14.62
CA ALA A 56 12.26 1.76 14.86
C ALA A 56 12.75 0.94 13.66
N PRO A 57 13.27 -0.29 13.88
CA PRO A 57 13.45 -1.24 12.80
C PRO A 57 12.13 -1.55 12.09
N VAL A 58 12.22 -1.91 10.80
CA VAL A 58 11.07 -2.39 10.04
C VAL A 58 10.42 -3.57 10.78
N ALA A 59 9.10 -3.54 10.89
CA ALA A 59 8.26 -4.54 11.57
C ALA A 59 8.47 -4.70 13.09
N ASP A 60 9.32 -3.90 13.75
CA ASP A 60 9.39 -3.88 15.21
C ASP A 60 8.35 -2.93 15.80
N THR A 61 7.19 -3.48 16.13
CA THR A 61 6.06 -2.72 16.70
C THR A 61 6.15 -2.53 18.21
N SER A 62 7.21 -3.02 18.85
CA SER A 62 7.30 -3.11 20.31
C SER A 62 8.30 -2.12 20.93
N ARG A 63 9.30 -1.67 20.15
CA ARG A 63 10.40 -0.84 20.62
C ARG A 63 10.59 0.40 19.74
N LEU A 64 10.86 1.53 20.39
CA LEU A 64 11.51 2.68 19.76
C LEU A 64 12.94 2.80 20.25
N PHE A 65 13.82 3.24 19.36
CA PHE A 65 15.21 3.53 19.65
C PHE A 65 15.43 5.03 19.60
N VAL A 66 15.88 5.59 20.71
CA VAL A 66 16.11 7.04 20.88
C VAL A 66 17.60 7.32 21.00
N LEU A 67 18.12 8.24 20.20
CA LEU A 67 19.49 8.72 20.30
C LEU A 67 19.58 9.83 21.34
N GLU A 68 20.45 9.65 22.33
CA GLU A 68 20.94 10.71 23.20
C GLU A 68 22.28 11.22 22.67
N GLN A 69 22.33 12.51 22.32
CA GLN A 69 23.49 13.12 21.65
C GLN A 69 24.80 12.87 22.41
N PHE A 70 24.80 13.20 23.70
CA PHE A 70 25.83 12.82 24.67
C PHE A 70 25.36 13.05 26.11
N ALA A 71 25.85 12.22 27.03
CA ALA A 71 25.84 12.44 28.47
C ALA A 71 27.28 12.39 28.98
N GLY A 72 27.83 13.55 29.36
CA GLY A 72 29.28 13.70 29.48
C GLY A 72 29.91 13.59 28.08
N SER A 73 30.79 12.61 27.86
CA SER A 73 31.41 12.31 26.56
C SER A 73 30.89 11.01 25.92
N THR A 74 29.70 10.54 26.33
CA THR A 74 29.16 9.25 25.87
C THR A 74 27.85 9.47 25.13
N GLY A 75 27.81 9.14 23.84
CA GLY A 75 26.58 9.02 23.06
C GLY A 75 25.86 7.72 23.39
N ARG A 76 24.52 7.72 23.40
CA ARG A 76 23.74 6.54 23.81
C ARG A 76 22.56 6.30 22.88
N VAL A 77 22.28 5.01 22.64
CA VAL A 77 21.00 4.56 22.10
C VAL A 77 20.16 4.04 23.25
N ARG A 78 18.95 4.55 23.43
CA ARG A 78 17.99 4.16 24.47
C ARG A 78 16.84 3.39 23.84
N ILE A 79 16.21 2.50 24.60
CA ILE A 79 14.98 1.82 24.18
C ILE A 79 13.79 2.36 24.97
N VAL A 80 12.72 2.68 24.25
CA VAL A 80 11.39 2.88 24.81
C VAL A 80 10.54 1.67 24.44
N ASN A 81 9.93 1.01 25.43
CA ASN A 81 8.96 -0.06 25.20
C ASN A 81 7.60 0.58 24.93
N ILE A 82 7.10 0.44 23.71
CA ILE A 82 5.87 1.09 23.25
C ILE A 82 4.63 0.63 24.04
N PRO A 83 4.39 -0.68 24.27
CA PRO A 83 3.16 -1.12 24.93
C PRO A 83 2.99 -0.57 26.35
N ALA A 84 4.10 -0.35 27.06
CA ALA A 84 4.10 0.14 28.43
C ALA A 84 4.47 1.63 28.56
N ASN A 85 4.88 2.29 27.47
CA ASN A 85 5.46 3.62 27.47
C ASN A 85 6.57 3.79 28.52
N THR A 86 7.51 2.83 28.58
CA THR A 86 8.60 2.82 29.57
C THR A 86 9.97 2.95 28.93
N LEU A 87 10.84 3.75 29.55
CA LEU A 87 12.24 3.89 29.15
C LEU A 87 13.10 2.83 29.82
N ASN A 88 13.90 2.10 29.04
CA ASN A 88 14.83 1.14 29.60
C ASN A 88 15.94 1.84 30.42
N PRO A 89 16.27 1.31 31.62
CA PRO A 89 17.28 1.92 32.49
C PRO A 89 18.69 1.75 31.91
N VAL A 90 18.96 0.64 31.24
CA VAL A 90 20.24 0.37 30.57
C VAL A 90 20.16 0.82 29.11
N PRO A 91 21.13 1.61 28.61
CA PRO A 91 21.21 1.94 27.19
C PRO A 91 21.39 0.68 26.32
N TYR A 92 20.76 0.69 25.14
CA TYR A 92 20.96 -0.34 24.12
C TYR A 92 22.41 -0.39 23.63
N LEU A 93 22.99 0.79 23.37
CA LEU A 93 24.38 0.98 22.98
C LEU A 93 24.93 2.23 23.67
N SER A 94 26.22 2.22 24.02
CA SER A 94 26.96 3.40 24.47
C SER A 94 28.25 3.52 23.68
N ILE A 95 28.52 4.72 23.16
CA ILE A 95 29.71 5.03 22.34
C ILE A 95 30.48 6.12 23.08
N SER A 96 31.75 5.86 23.37
CA SER A 96 32.59 6.79 24.13
C SER A 96 34.06 6.65 23.73
N PRO A 97 34.81 7.76 23.64
CA PRO A 97 34.34 9.13 23.73
C PRO A 97 33.75 9.65 22.39
N VAL A 98 32.74 10.50 22.47
CA VAL A 98 32.26 11.34 21.34
C VAL A 98 32.62 12.80 21.58
N ALA A 99 32.68 13.60 20.53
CA ALA A 99 32.78 15.05 20.67
C ALA A 99 31.46 15.64 21.23
N THR A 100 31.54 16.78 21.89
CA THR A 100 30.42 17.36 22.67
C THR A 100 30.09 18.80 22.27
N GLY A 101 30.47 19.21 21.05
CA GLY A 101 30.00 20.46 20.46
C GLY A 101 28.48 20.43 20.23
N ASN A 102 27.88 21.59 19.99
CA ASN A 102 26.41 21.72 19.88
C ASN A 102 25.81 20.83 18.77
N GLU A 103 26.51 20.68 17.65
CA GLU A 103 26.12 19.85 16.49
C GLU A 103 26.89 18.53 16.40
N GLN A 104 27.73 18.23 17.41
CA GLN A 104 28.55 17.03 17.47
C GLN A 104 27.97 16.01 18.46
N GLY A 105 28.47 14.77 18.40
CA GLY A 105 28.05 13.70 19.30
C GLY A 105 27.52 12.52 18.51
N LEU A 106 26.56 11.77 19.07
CA LEU A 106 25.81 10.76 18.34
C LEU A 106 24.64 11.42 17.59
N LEU A 107 24.66 11.33 16.26
CA LEU A 107 23.81 12.15 15.38
C LEU A 107 22.79 11.34 14.55
N GLY A 108 23.19 10.12 14.14
CA GLY A 108 22.39 9.27 13.26
C GLY A 108 22.31 7.82 13.72
N ILE A 109 21.20 7.17 13.36
CA ILE A 109 21.04 5.72 13.43
C ILE A 109 20.14 5.25 12.28
N ALA A 110 20.50 4.13 11.67
CA ALA A 110 19.66 3.43 10.71
C ALA A 110 19.72 1.93 10.99
N PHE A 111 18.56 1.28 11.07
CA PHE A 111 18.49 -0.18 11.15
C PHE A 111 18.56 -0.74 9.75
N HIS A 112 19.33 -1.81 9.57
CA HIS A 112 19.34 -2.55 8.32
C HIS A 112 17.89 -3.02 7.98
N PRO A 113 17.44 -3.01 6.71
CA PRO A 113 16.08 -3.43 6.35
C PRO A 113 15.69 -4.82 6.90
N ASN A 114 16.64 -5.75 6.91
CA ASN A 114 16.54 -7.08 7.51
C ASN A 114 17.01 -7.20 8.98
N PHE A 115 16.97 -6.11 9.78
CA PHE A 115 17.47 -6.08 11.15
C PHE A 115 16.95 -7.22 12.04
N LEU A 116 15.66 -7.58 11.94
CA LEU A 116 15.08 -8.65 12.74
C LEU A 116 15.69 -10.04 12.42
N ALA A 117 16.32 -10.19 11.25
CA ALA A 117 16.99 -11.41 10.83
C ALA A 117 18.52 -11.39 11.08
N ASN A 118 19.19 -10.24 10.93
CA ASN A 118 20.66 -10.15 10.98
C ASN A 118 21.23 -9.35 12.17
N GLY A 119 20.40 -8.53 12.82
CA GLY A 119 20.77 -7.67 13.94
C GLY A 119 21.64 -6.47 13.58
N TYR A 120 21.90 -6.17 12.30
CA TYR A 120 22.78 -5.08 11.89
C TYR A 120 22.09 -3.71 11.93
N PHE A 121 22.80 -2.73 12.47
CA PHE A 121 22.39 -1.34 12.45
C PHE A 121 23.63 -0.44 12.35
N TYR A 122 23.40 0.79 11.91
CA TYR A 122 24.44 1.76 11.60
C TYR A 122 24.22 2.99 12.45
N VAL A 123 25.30 3.62 12.88
CA VAL A 123 25.28 4.88 13.62
C VAL A 123 26.22 5.88 12.98
N ASN A 124 25.89 7.16 13.07
CA ASN A 124 26.77 8.26 12.69
C ASN A 124 27.07 9.10 13.93
N TYR A 125 28.35 9.34 14.21
CA TYR A 125 28.78 10.16 15.33
C TYR A 125 30.06 10.94 15.04
N THR A 126 30.25 12.06 15.71
CA THR A 126 31.51 12.80 15.69
C THR A 126 32.46 12.26 16.77
N ALA A 127 33.60 11.72 16.36
CA ALA A 127 34.66 11.29 17.25
C ALA A 127 35.34 12.51 17.93
N SER A 128 36.04 12.30 19.04
CA SER A 128 36.65 13.39 19.83
C SER A 128 37.69 14.23 19.09
N ASN A 129 38.22 13.75 17.97
CA ASN A 129 39.12 14.49 17.09
C ASN A 129 38.38 15.34 16.04
N GLY A 130 37.04 15.36 16.05
CA GLY A 130 36.22 16.08 15.08
C GLY A 130 35.89 15.30 13.81
N THR A 131 36.24 14.02 13.70
CA THR A 131 35.90 13.21 12.52
C THR A 131 34.49 12.63 12.64
N SER A 132 33.66 12.80 11.61
CA SER A 132 32.39 12.08 11.46
C SER A 132 32.64 10.63 11.07
N ILE A 133 32.11 9.71 11.88
CA ILE A 133 32.25 8.27 11.72
C ILE A 133 30.88 7.65 11.51
N THR A 134 30.71 6.96 10.40
CA THR A 134 29.63 6.00 10.19
C THR A 134 30.14 4.61 10.53
N ALA A 135 29.47 3.92 11.45
CA ALA A 135 29.89 2.59 11.92
C ALA A 135 28.71 1.61 11.98
N ARG A 136 28.97 0.34 11.60
CA ARG A 136 28.07 -0.79 11.74
C ARG A 136 28.27 -1.45 13.11
N TYR A 137 27.16 -1.82 13.73
CA TYR A 137 27.08 -2.61 14.96
C TYR A 137 26.08 -3.75 14.78
N GLN A 138 26.18 -4.75 15.64
CA GLN A 138 25.25 -5.87 15.70
C GLN A 138 24.55 -5.96 17.07
N ALA A 139 23.24 -6.18 17.03
CA ALA A 139 22.42 -6.49 18.18
C ALA A 139 22.82 -7.83 18.84
N ASN A 140 22.57 -7.99 20.14
CA ASN A 140 22.66 -9.32 20.75
C ASN A 140 21.42 -10.15 20.38
N ALA A 141 21.61 -11.42 19.97
CA ALA A 141 20.48 -12.31 19.68
C ALA A 141 19.72 -12.72 20.97
N PRO A 142 18.39 -12.96 20.90
CA PRO A 142 17.51 -12.81 19.75
C PRO A 142 17.18 -11.34 19.44
N TYR A 143 17.31 -10.94 18.16
CA TYR A 143 17.29 -9.52 17.75
C TYR A 143 15.94 -8.83 18.00
N ALA A 144 14.84 -9.55 17.79
CA ALA A 144 13.47 -9.04 17.95
C ALA A 144 13.14 -8.58 19.39
N THR A 145 13.80 -9.13 20.40
CA THR A 145 13.56 -8.78 21.81
C THR A 145 14.80 -8.26 22.51
N SER A 146 15.86 -7.97 21.74
CA SER A 146 17.15 -7.58 22.28
C SER A 146 17.10 -6.24 23.01
N THR A 147 17.59 -6.19 24.24
CA THR A 147 17.67 -4.94 25.00
C THR A 147 19.06 -4.30 24.96
N THR A 148 20.03 -4.93 24.26
CA THR A 148 21.43 -4.48 24.17
C THR A 148 22.07 -4.82 22.82
N ALA A 149 23.05 -4.03 22.41
CA ALA A 149 23.92 -4.31 21.27
C ALA A 149 25.33 -4.73 21.72
N ASN A 150 26.03 -5.47 20.85
CA ASN A 150 27.43 -5.81 21.07
C ASN A 150 28.33 -4.62 20.68
N ALA A 151 28.76 -3.82 21.65
CA ALA A 151 29.64 -2.68 21.40
C ALA A 151 30.99 -3.08 20.75
N ALA A 152 31.47 -4.32 20.96
CA ALA A 152 32.71 -4.82 20.36
C ALA A 152 32.55 -5.22 18.88
N SER A 153 31.33 -5.26 18.35
CA SER A 153 31.07 -5.55 16.93
C SER A 153 31.30 -4.37 15.99
N ALA A 154 31.72 -3.22 16.53
CA ALA A 154 31.91 -1.99 15.76
C ALA A 154 32.80 -2.23 14.53
N GLN A 155 32.32 -1.84 13.35
CA GLN A 155 33.09 -1.75 12.11
C GLN A 155 32.93 -0.36 11.54
N ILE A 156 34.03 0.32 11.23
CA ILE A 156 33.99 1.63 10.59
C ILE A 156 33.59 1.40 9.13
N ILE A 157 32.47 1.99 8.72
CA ILE A 157 31.96 1.95 7.36
C ILE A 157 32.52 3.12 6.57
N LEU A 158 32.44 4.33 7.13
CA LEU A 158 32.91 5.55 6.46
C LEU A 158 33.45 6.54 7.49
N SER A 159 34.57 7.19 7.17
CA SER A 159 35.21 8.22 8.00
C SER A 159 35.43 9.50 7.21
N ILE A 160 34.94 10.64 7.72
CA ILE A 160 35.03 11.94 7.06
C ILE A 160 35.52 12.98 8.08
N PRO A 161 36.73 13.54 7.94
CA PRO A 161 37.19 14.60 8.82
C PRO A 161 36.39 15.89 8.64
N ASP A 162 35.75 16.39 9.71
CA ASP A 162 35.12 17.71 9.68
C ASP A 162 36.16 18.81 9.94
N PRO A 163 36.20 19.88 9.12
CA PRO A 163 37.11 20.99 9.34
C PRO A 163 36.68 21.91 10.49
N PHE A 164 35.40 21.92 10.86
CA PHE A 164 34.85 22.73 11.96
C PHE A 164 33.88 21.91 12.83
N SER A 165 33.50 22.48 13.99
CA SER A 165 32.65 21.80 14.99
C SER A 165 31.14 21.93 14.73
N ASN A 166 30.75 22.43 13.57
CA ASN A 166 29.37 22.65 13.15
C ASN A 166 29.19 22.19 11.69
N HIS A 167 27.94 22.07 11.27
CA HIS A 167 27.48 21.49 10.02
C HIS A 167 27.97 20.05 9.81
N ASN A 168 27.83 19.25 10.85
CA ASN A 168 28.23 17.85 10.83
C ASN A 168 27.17 16.95 10.16
N GLY A 169 25.92 17.41 10.05
CA GLY A 169 24.80 16.61 9.53
C GLY A 169 24.62 15.33 10.35
N GLY A 170 24.73 14.18 9.70
CA GLY A 170 24.79 12.87 10.33
C GLY A 170 23.47 12.09 10.31
N TRP A 171 22.42 12.60 9.65
CA TRP A 171 21.25 11.77 9.36
C TRP A 171 21.63 10.60 8.46
N MET A 172 20.99 9.46 8.68
CA MET A 172 21.16 8.27 7.85
C MET A 172 19.89 7.45 7.77
N GLY A 173 19.68 6.75 6.65
CA GLY A 173 18.48 5.94 6.43
C GLY A 173 18.56 5.05 5.20
N PHE A 174 17.70 4.04 5.16
CA PHE A 174 17.47 3.19 3.98
C PHE A 174 16.16 3.59 3.32
N ALA A 175 16.11 3.50 2.00
CA ALA A 175 14.87 3.73 1.27
C ALA A 175 13.82 2.64 1.63
N PRO A 176 12.51 2.98 1.62
CA PRO A 176 11.45 2.01 1.85
C PRO A 176 11.51 0.85 0.85
N GLY A 177 11.48 -0.38 1.35
CA GLY A 177 11.58 -1.57 0.52
C GLY A 177 12.97 -1.83 -0.07
N ASP A 178 14.02 -1.16 0.43
CA ASP A 178 15.39 -1.46 0.03
C ASP A 178 15.76 -2.92 0.33
N THR A 179 16.31 -3.57 -0.69
CA THR A 179 16.81 -4.95 -0.65
C THR A 179 18.28 -5.02 -1.06
N SER A 180 18.91 -3.88 -1.35
CA SER A 180 20.27 -3.83 -1.91
C SER A 180 21.28 -3.19 -0.98
N GLY A 181 20.90 -2.95 0.29
CA GLY A 181 21.79 -2.35 1.28
C GLY A 181 22.17 -0.90 0.96
N GLU A 182 21.36 -0.13 0.24
CA GLU A 182 21.69 1.24 -0.13
C GLU A 182 21.47 2.20 1.05
N LEU A 183 22.53 2.48 1.80
CA LEU A 183 22.53 3.41 2.92
C LEU A 183 22.78 4.85 2.46
N TYR A 184 21.85 5.75 2.81
CA TYR A 184 21.94 7.18 2.55
C TYR A 184 22.48 7.91 3.77
N ILE A 185 23.37 8.88 3.57
CA ILE A 185 24.02 9.63 4.66
C ILE A 185 24.05 11.12 4.31
N GLY A 186 23.42 11.95 5.12
CA GLY A 186 23.42 13.40 4.97
C GLY A 186 24.65 14.03 5.66
N MET A 187 25.52 14.67 4.90
CA MET A 187 26.72 15.34 5.40
C MET A 187 26.64 16.84 5.14
N GLY A 188 26.83 17.66 6.18
CA GLY A 188 26.95 19.10 6.01
C GLY A 188 28.27 19.50 5.35
N ASP A 189 28.40 20.77 4.98
CA ASP A 189 29.53 21.36 4.27
C ASP A 189 30.83 21.41 5.09
N GLY A 190 30.79 20.92 6.33
CA GLY A 190 31.91 20.87 7.25
C GLY A 190 32.07 22.11 8.12
N GLY A 191 31.19 23.11 7.97
CA GLY A 191 31.00 24.18 8.95
C GLY A 191 31.61 25.52 8.59
N SER A 192 31.63 26.39 9.61
CA SER A 192 31.87 27.83 9.49
C SER A 192 30.82 28.56 8.63
N GLY A 193 30.93 29.88 8.56
CA GLY A 193 30.03 30.71 7.76
C GLY A 193 30.42 30.72 6.28
N ASN A 194 29.42 30.67 5.39
CA ASN A 194 29.56 30.84 3.95
C ASN A 194 30.42 29.77 3.24
N ASP A 195 30.52 28.56 3.82
CA ASP A 195 31.25 27.41 3.26
C ASP A 195 32.65 27.81 2.75
N PRO A 196 33.61 28.12 3.64
CA PRO A 196 34.90 28.67 3.23
C PRO A 196 35.71 27.70 2.36
N ASN A 197 35.43 26.40 2.42
CA ASN A 197 36.09 25.36 1.64
C ASN A 197 35.38 25.09 0.29
N GLY A 198 34.24 25.71 0.04
CA GLY A 198 33.41 25.46 -1.15
C GLY A 198 32.95 24.01 -1.23
N ALA A 199 32.80 23.33 -0.10
CA ALA A 199 32.47 21.93 -0.01
C ALA A 199 31.13 21.62 -0.68
N GLY A 200 30.12 22.49 -0.56
CA GLY A 200 28.80 22.27 -1.17
C GLY A 200 28.90 22.00 -2.68
N GLN A 201 29.69 22.79 -3.41
CA GLN A 201 29.87 22.67 -4.86
C GLN A 201 31.06 21.78 -5.28
N ASN A 202 32.02 21.54 -4.40
CA ASN A 202 33.16 20.67 -4.72
C ASN A 202 32.71 19.20 -4.74
N ILE A 203 32.75 18.59 -5.92
CA ILE A 203 32.36 17.19 -6.15
C ILE A 203 33.46 16.18 -5.80
N ASN A 204 34.63 16.63 -5.33
CA ASN A 204 35.74 15.76 -4.92
C ASN A 204 35.87 15.65 -3.38
N THR A 205 34.83 16.05 -2.65
CA THR A 205 34.72 15.90 -1.19
C THR A 205 33.37 15.31 -0.84
N LEU A 206 33.31 14.66 0.32
CA LEU A 206 32.12 14.03 0.87
C LEU A 206 31.28 14.99 1.75
N LEU A 207 31.77 16.22 1.96
CA LEU A 207 31.07 17.27 2.72
C LEU A 207 30.12 18.08 1.83
N GLY A 208 28.96 18.46 2.38
CA GLY A 208 27.91 19.21 1.70
C GLY A 208 27.18 18.35 0.65
N LYS A 209 26.87 17.10 1.03
CA LYS A 209 26.39 16.02 0.17
C LYS A 209 25.28 15.21 0.84
N MET A 210 24.40 14.65 0.01
CA MET A 210 23.75 13.38 0.32
C MET A 210 24.61 12.28 -0.29
N LEU A 211 25.13 11.38 0.53
CA LEU A 211 25.92 10.23 0.11
C LEU A 211 25.02 9.00 -0.02
N ARG A 212 25.41 8.05 -0.86
CA ARG A 212 24.79 6.74 -0.99
C ARG A 212 25.84 5.67 -1.21
N ILE A 213 25.87 4.68 -0.33
CA ILE A 213 26.81 3.55 -0.34
C ILE A 213 26.03 2.24 -0.20
N ASP A 214 26.61 1.13 -0.67
CA ASP A 214 26.06 -0.22 -0.51
C ASP A 214 26.83 -0.95 0.60
N VAL A 215 26.12 -1.35 1.66
CA VAL A 215 26.67 -2.00 2.85
C VAL A 215 26.49 -3.52 2.89
N ASP A 216 25.88 -4.09 1.85
CA ASP A 216 25.59 -5.53 1.71
C ASP A 216 26.35 -6.18 0.54
N GLY A 217 27.02 -5.36 -0.27
CA GLY A 217 27.85 -5.82 -1.37
C GLY A 217 27.06 -6.50 -2.52
N PRO A 218 27.78 -7.02 -3.53
CA PRO A 218 27.16 -7.56 -4.74
C PRO A 218 26.19 -8.74 -4.53
N ASP A 219 26.33 -9.49 -3.44
CA ASP A 219 25.42 -10.60 -3.11
C ASP A 219 24.19 -10.19 -2.28
N ASN A 220 24.14 -8.94 -1.81
CA ASN A 220 23.12 -8.38 -0.91
C ASN A 220 23.02 -9.14 0.42
N ILE A 221 24.15 -9.63 0.94
CA ILE A 221 24.25 -10.32 2.23
C ILE A 221 25.26 -9.56 3.10
N PRO A 222 24.81 -8.82 4.12
CA PRO A 222 25.71 -8.07 4.97
C PRO A 222 26.58 -8.97 5.84
N GLY A 223 27.76 -8.47 6.18
CA GLY A 223 28.66 -9.04 7.18
C GLY A 223 29.69 -10.00 6.61
N ASN A 224 29.89 -10.00 5.30
CA ASN A 224 30.84 -10.87 4.60
C ASN A 224 32.00 -10.05 3.99
N ALA A 225 32.77 -10.69 3.11
CA ALA A 225 33.98 -10.08 2.55
C ALA A 225 33.72 -9.21 1.31
N ASP A 226 32.61 -9.42 0.59
CA ASP A 226 32.27 -8.63 -0.60
C ASP A 226 31.54 -7.32 -0.28
N ASP A 227 31.17 -7.10 0.98
CA ASP A 227 30.87 -5.77 1.54
C ASP A 227 32.03 -4.76 1.31
N ASP A 228 33.29 -5.24 1.25
CA ASP A 228 34.48 -4.39 1.22
C ASP A 228 34.97 -4.08 -0.20
N GLY A 229 34.47 -2.97 -0.76
CA GLY A 229 34.95 -2.43 -2.03
C GLY A 229 36.33 -1.76 -1.97
N TYR A 230 36.88 -1.53 -0.77
CA TYR A 230 38.10 -0.77 -0.53
C TYR A 230 39.05 -1.49 0.45
N PRO A 231 39.50 -2.73 0.17
CA PRO A 231 40.26 -3.55 1.13
C PRO A 231 41.65 -3.00 1.52
N ALA A 232 42.12 -1.96 0.83
CA ALA A 232 43.35 -1.26 1.15
C ALA A 232 43.13 -0.01 2.05
N ASP A 233 41.88 0.36 2.33
CA ASP A 233 41.49 1.56 3.09
C ASP A 233 40.56 1.18 4.24
N ALA A 234 41.14 1.01 5.43
CA ALA A 234 40.38 0.66 6.64
C ALA A 234 39.38 1.74 7.11
N THR A 235 39.29 2.87 6.41
CA THR A 235 38.29 3.92 6.67
C THR A 235 37.04 3.78 5.80
N LYS A 236 37.03 2.81 4.89
CA LYS A 236 35.93 2.50 3.96
C LYS A 236 35.64 1.00 3.99
N LEU A 237 34.41 0.63 4.35
CA LEU A 237 33.93 -0.75 4.33
C LEU A 237 32.52 -0.78 3.73
N TYR A 238 32.46 -0.61 2.42
CA TYR A 238 31.24 -0.59 1.61
C TYR A 238 31.61 -0.75 0.13
N THR A 239 30.62 -0.99 -0.71
CA THR A 239 30.74 -0.85 -2.17
C THR A 239 29.97 0.38 -2.69
N ILE A 240 30.21 0.73 -3.95
CA ILE A 240 29.57 1.86 -4.60
C ILE A 240 28.39 1.37 -5.45
N PRO A 241 27.16 1.85 -5.20
CA PRO A 241 26.05 1.61 -6.10
C PRO A 241 26.39 2.10 -7.52
N PRO A 242 26.33 1.24 -8.55
CA PRO A 242 26.66 1.63 -9.93
C PRO A 242 25.75 2.74 -10.49
N SER A 243 24.59 2.95 -9.87
CA SER A 243 23.63 3.99 -10.22
C SER A 243 23.97 5.36 -9.63
N ASN A 244 25.05 5.48 -8.84
CA ASN A 244 25.54 6.78 -8.38
C ASN A 244 26.02 7.65 -9.56
N PRO A 245 25.73 8.96 -9.54
CA PRO A 245 26.02 9.88 -10.64
C PRO A 245 27.52 10.03 -10.95
N PHE A 246 28.39 9.73 -9.98
CA PHE A 246 29.84 9.86 -10.11
C PHE A 246 30.58 8.52 -10.02
N ALA A 247 29.88 7.38 -10.09
CA ALA A 247 30.51 6.08 -9.95
C ALA A 247 31.56 5.81 -11.06
N GLY A 248 32.71 5.26 -10.67
CA GLY A 248 33.72 4.75 -11.58
C GLY A 248 34.56 5.83 -12.27
N ALA A 249 34.50 5.89 -13.61
CA ALA A 249 35.37 6.78 -14.39
C ALA A 249 34.86 8.23 -14.48
N THR A 250 33.70 8.52 -13.89
CA THR A 250 33.09 9.85 -13.92
C THR A 250 33.78 10.76 -12.89
N PRO A 251 34.28 11.95 -13.26
CA PRO A 251 34.96 12.84 -12.31
C PRO A 251 34.06 13.23 -11.14
N GLY A 252 34.51 12.95 -9.92
CA GLY A 252 33.81 13.23 -8.67
C GLY A 252 34.08 12.11 -7.65
N SER A 253 33.55 12.25 -6.44
CA SER A 253 33.55 11.18 -5.46
C SER A 253 32.38 10.23 -5.71
N ASP A 254 32.69 8.96 -5.91
CA ASP A 254 31.76 7.88 -6.24
C ASP A 254 30.58 7.74 -5.26
N GLU A 255 30.75 8.16 -4.00
CA GLU A 255 29.73 8.09 -2.95
C GLU A 255 28.61 9.12 -3.10
N ILE A 256 28.81 10.18 -3.90
CA ILE A 256 27.88 11.31 -3.98
C ILE A 256 26.60 10.89 -4.69
N PHE A 257 25.45 11.07 -4.02
CA PHE A 257 24.11 10.91 -4.60
C PHE A 257 23.50 12.26 -4.99
N ALA A 258 23.68 13.28 -4.15
CA ALA A 258 23.31 14.67 -4.42
C ALA A 258 24.29 15.63 -3.73
N TYR A 259 24.35 16.87 -4.18
CA TYR A 259 25.31 17.86 -3.71
C TYR A 259 24.73 19.27 -3.70
N GLY A 260 25.52 20.24 -3.23
CA GLY A 260 25.08 21.62 -3.07
C GLY A 260 24.13 21.80 -1.89
N ILE A 261 24.41 21.10 -0.79
CA ILE A 261 23.64 21.12 0.46
C ILE A 261 24.53 21.72 1.56
N ARG A 262 23.97 22.45 2.53
CA ARG A 262 24.68 23.13 3.61
C ARG A 262 24.83 22.29 4.87
N ASN A 263 23.73 21.93 5.51
CA ASN A 263 23.65 21.16 6.75
C ASN A 263 22.32 20.38 6.82
N PRO A 264 22.21 19.23 6.13
CA PRO A 264 20.99 18.43 6.10
C PRO A 264 20.76 17.76 7.46
N TRP A 265 19.78 18.23 8.24
CA TRP A 265 19.63 17.86 9.65
C TRP A 265 18.72 16.66 9.91
N ARG A 266 17.42 16.76 9.61
CA ARG A 266 16.49 15.62 9.64
C ARG A 266 15.85 15.42 8.28
N ASN A 267 16.34 14.40 7.60
CA ASN A 267 15.80 13.94 6.34
C ASN A 267 14.85 12.76 6.60
N SER A 268 14.02 12.42 5.63
CA SER A 268 13.21 11.22 5.69
C SER A 268 12.78 10.78 4.31
N PHE A 269 12.61 9.46 4.16
CA PHE A 269 11.92 8.92 3.00
C PHE A 269 10.41 8.87 3.29
N ASP A 270 9.61 9.28 2.32
CA ASP A 270 8.18 8.97 2.33
C ASP A 270 7.97 7.47 2.06
N ARG A 271 7.46 6.74 3.07
CA ARG A 271 7.22 5.29 3.01
C ARG A 271 6.37 4.84 1.82
N ALA A 272 5.49 5.71 1.30
CA ALA A 272 4.58 5.33 0.23
C ALA A 272 5.23 5.32 -1.17
N ASN A 273 6.26 6.14 -1.39
CA ASN A 273 6.81 6.36 -2.74
C ASN A 273 8.35 6.44 -2.81
N GLY A 274 9.04 6.44 -1.66
CA GLY A 274 10.51 6.51 -1.60
C GLY A 274 11.08 7.90 -1.90
N ASN A 275 10.27 8.96 -1.96
CA ASN A 275 10.77 10.31 -2.14
C ASN A 275 11.51 10.76 -0.88
N LEU A 276 12.70 11.33 -1.06
CA LEU A 276 13.54 11.84 0.02
C LEU A 276 13.25 13.33 0.25
N TYR A 277 12.83 13.66 1.46
CA TYR A 277 12.75 15.05 1.94
C TYR A 277 14.04 15.38 2.67
N ILE A 278 14.64 16.52 2.35
CA ILE A 278 15.91 16.97 2.91
C ILE A 278 15.65 18.32 3.57
N ALA A 279 15.78 18.39 4.89
CA ALA A 279 15.67 19.65 5.62
C ALA A 279 17.07 20.22 5.79
N ASP A 280 17.38 21.24 4.99
CA ASP A 280 18.69 21.86 4.94
C ASP A 280 18.68 23.16 5.76
N VAL A 281 19.54 23.21 6.79
CA VAL A 281 19.60 24.37 7.68
C VAL A 281 20.23 25.55 6.95
N GLY A 282 19.51 26.67 6.95
CA GLY A 282 19.91 27.94 6.36
C GLY A 282 21.13 28.59 7.01
N GLN A 283 21.68 29.61 6.35
CA GLN A 283 22.84 30.34 6.85
C GLN A 283 22.45 31.49 7.77
N ASN A 284 21.72 32.49 7.26
CA ASN A 284 21.39 33.72 7.99
C ASN A 284 19.97 34.23 7.74
N ALA A 285 19.30 33.77 6.70
CA ALA A 285 18.08 34.41 6.23
C ALA A 285 16.94 33.43 5.97
N VAL A 286 17.24 32.27 5.39
CA VAL A 286 16.23 31.37 4.85
C VAL A 286 16.54 29.92 5.19
N GLU A 287 15.55 29.26 5.76
CA GLU A 287 15.52 27.82 5.96
C GLU A 287 14.81 27.13 4.79
N GLU A 288 15.20 25.89 4.47
CA GLU A 288 14.66 25.20 3.29
C GLU A 288 14.36 23.71 3.47
N ILE A 289 13.44 23.23 2.62
CA ILE A 289 13.15 21.81 2.42
C ILE A 289 13.32 21.52 0.95
N ASP A 290 14.28 20.67 0.65
CA ASP A 290 14.50 20.08 -0.66
C ASP A 290 13.80 18.74 -0.77
N MET A 291 13.61 18.29 -2.01
CA MET A 291 13.05 16.98 -2.31
C MET A 291 13.83 16.33 -3.44
N GLN A 292 14.03 15.02 -3.30
CA GLN A 292 14.47 14.16 -4.37
C GLN A 292 13.42 13.08 -4.61
N LEU A 293 12.98 12.95 -5.86
CA LEU A 293 12.17 11.80 -6.26
C LEU A 293 13.03 10.55 -6.21
N GLY A 294 12.46 9.41 -5.83
CA GLY A 294 13.23 8.17 -5.57
C GLY A 294 14.12 7.68 -6.73
N SER A 295 13.85 8.09 -7.97
CA SER A 295 14.65 7.73 -9.16
C SER A 295 15.66 8.78 -9.61
N ALA A 296 15.63 10.00 -9.07
CA ALA A 296 16.54 11.07 -9.46
C ALA A 296 17.89 10.91 -8.76
N THR A 297 19.00 11.24 -9.42
CA THR A 297 20.36 11.28 -8.84
C THR A 297 21.15 12.48 -9.41
N GLY A 298 22.25 12.86 -8.76
CA GLY A 298 23.15 13.92 -9.23
C GLY A 298 22.58 15.33 -9.11
N ILE A 299 21.57 15.53 -8.25
CA ILE A 299 20.93 16.82 -8.07
C ILE A 299 21.88 17.80 -7.35
N ASN A 300 21.95 19.03 -7.85
CA ASN A 300 22.66 20.14 -7.24
C ASN A 300 21.66 21.11 -6.61
N TYR A 301 21.59 21.18 -5.29
CA TYR A 301 20.68 22.07 -4.54
C TYR A 301 21.20 23.51 -4.41
N GLY A 302 22.41 23.77 -4.90
CA GLY A 302 22.89 25.13 -5.18
C GLY A 302 23.60 25.83 -4.03
N TRP A 303 23.64 25.28 -2.81
CA TRP A 303 24.56 25.79 -1.78
C TRP A 303 26.01 25.65 -2.26
N ARG A 304 26.84 26.70 -2.23
CA ARG A 304 26.69 27.95 -1.48
C ARG A 304 26.23 29.17 -2.27
N CYS A 305 25.86 29.03 -3.53
CA CYS A 305 25.45 30.16 -4.38
C CYS A 305 23.99 30.55 -4.16
N MET A 306 23.18 29.58 -3.71
CA MET A 306 21.80 29.73 -3.29
C MET A 306 21.69 29.58 -1.77
N GLU A 307 20.79 30.35 -1.15
CA GLU A 307 20.23 30.10 0.19
C GLU A 307 18.72 30.23 0.05
N GLY A 308 18.00 29.11 0.09
CA GLY A 308 16.62 29.10 -0.40
C GLY A 308 16.55 29.42 -1.88
N THR A 309 15.68 30.37 -2.21
CA THR A 309 15.53 30.90 -3.58
C THR A 309 16.33 32.18 -3.83
N SER A 310 17.23 32.54 -2.91
CA SER A 310 18.00 33.80 -2.97
C SER A 310 19.47 33.57 -3.34
N CYS A 311 20.04 34.47 -4.14
CA CYS A 311 21.47 34.46 -4.41
C CYS A 311 22.27 34.94 -3.19
N THR A 312 23.29 34.19 -2.79
CA THR A 312 24.23 34.61 -1.73
C THR A 312 25.29 35.59 -2.23
N GLY A 313 25.53 35.62 -3.54
CA GLY A 313 26.63 36.37 -4.16
C GLY A 313 27.99 35.67 -4.05
N LEU A 314 28.03 34.46 -3.48
CA LEU A 314 29.25 33.65 -3.37
C LEU A 314 29.57 32.95 -4.69
N THR A 315 30.85 32.64 -4.89
CA THR A 315 31.36 31.87 -6.03
C THR A 315 31.23 30.37 -5.79
N GLY A 316 31.28 29.59 -6.88
CA GLY A 316 31.27 28.11 -6.88
C GLY A 316 30.32 27.55 -7.93
N CYS A 317 29.26 28.29 -8.23
CA CYS A 317 28.27 28.01 -9.27
C CYS A 317 27.58 29.33 -9.70
N VAL A 318 26.77 29.26 -10.75
CA VAL A 318 26.00 30.42 -11.23
C VAL A 318 24.65 30.43 -10.51
N CYS A 319 24.36 31.48 -9.76
CA CYS A 319 23.06 31.64 -9.08
C CYS A 319 21.90 31.51 -10.07
N ASN A 320 20.82 30.82 -9.67
CA ASN A 320 19.63 30.56 -10.49
C ASN A 320 19.93 29.87 -11.84
N ALA A 321 21.07 29.18 -11.97
CA ALA A 321 21.31 28.39 -13.17
C ALA A 321 20.23 27.30 -13.31
N PRO A 322 19.74 27.00 -14.52
CA PRO A 322 18.72 25.96 -14.74
C PRO A 322 19.13 24.55 -14.29
N THR A 323 20.43 24.33 -14.06
CA THR A 323 20.99 23.08 -13.55
C THR A 323 20.89 22.95 -12.03
N LEU A 324 20.54 24.03 -11.31
CA LEU A 324 20.29 23.99 -9.88
C LEU A 324 18.85 23.59 -9.61
N ARG A 325 18.65 22.85 -8.53
CA ARG A 325 17.33 22.53 -8.00
C ARG A 325 17.03 23.46 -6.85
N LEU A 326 15.93 24.20 -6.96
CA LEU A 326 15.44 25.03 -5.86
C LEU A 326 14.62 24.19 -4.89
N PRO A 327 14.59 24.58 -3.60
CA PRO A 327 13.80 23.89 -2.61
C PRO A 327 12.30 23.98 -2.90
N ILE A 328 11.59 22.92 -2.52
CA ILE A 328 10.12 22.90 -2.61
C ILE A 328 9.49 23.81 -1.56
N ARG A 329 10.20 24.10 -0.46
CA ARG A 329 9.69 25.00 0.59
C ARG A 329 10.80 25.83 1.18
N THR A 330 10.51 27.10 1.45
CA THR A 330 11.38 27.99 2.20
C THR A 330 10.60 28.81 3.22
N TYR A 331 11.27 29.27 4.26
CA TYR A 331 10.75 30.31 5.15
C TYR A 331 11.90 31.15 5.74
N THR A 332 11.60 32.41 6.07
CA THR A 332 12.59 33.34 6.62
C THR A 332 12.71 33.21 8.13
N HIS A 333 13.80 33.71 8.71
CA HIS A 333 14.02 33.83 10.17
C HIS A 333 13.07 34.82 10.89
N SER A 334 12.02 35.28 10.22
CA SER A 334 10.94 36.06 10.82
C SER A 334 10.23 35.30 11.95
N GLY A 335 9.79 35.99 13.00
CA GLY A 335 9.01 35.36 14.07
C GLY A 335 9.81 34.48 15.03
N GLY A 336 11.15 34.62 15.03
CA GLY A 336 12.05 33.88 15.93
C GLY A 336 12.55 32.55 15.37
N ALA A 337 12.26 32.25 14.10
CA ALA A 337 12.83 31.12 13.38
C ALA A 337 14.34 31.28 13.15
N CYS A 338 15.08 30.18 13.12
CA CYS A 338 16.53 30.20 12.94
C CYS A 338 17.15 28.91 12.39
N SER A 339 16.42 27.79 12.42
CA SER A 339 16.99 26.48 12.14
C SER A 339 15.88 25.47 11.92
N ILE A 340 15.73 25.03 10.67
CA ILE A 340 14.80 23.96 10.35
C ILE A 340 15.26 22.64 10.95
N THR A 341 14.33 21.97 11.59
CA THR A 341 14.55 20.62 12.09
C THR A 341 14.34 19.59 10.99
N GLY A 342 13.34 19.77 10.13
CA GLY A 342 12.84 18.73 9.22
C GLY A 342 11.86 17.77 9.91
N GLY A 343 11.47 16.69 9.23
CA GLY A 343 10.57 15.69 9.82
C GLY A 343 10.11 14.62 8.83
N TYR A 344 8.84 14.21 8.90
CA TYR A 344 8.33 12.98 8.26
C TYR A 344 6.97 13.20 7.61
N VAL A 345 6.73 12.49 6.51
CA VAL A 345 5.38 12.33 5.94
C VAL A 345 4.62 11.34 6.80
N TYR A 346 3.45 11.72 7.32
CA TYR A 346 2.62 10.80 8.09
C TYR A 346 2.08 9.68 7.19
N ARG A 347 2.49 8.46 7.50
CA ARG A 347 2.05 7.20 6.87
C ARG A 347 1.55 6.20 7.90
N GLY A 348 1.20 6.71 9.09
CA GLY A 348 0.59 5.94 10.16
C GLY A 348 -0.83 5.51 9.84
N CYS A 349 -1.26 4.47 10.53
CA CYS A 349 -2.58 3.86 10.42
C CYS A 349 -3.57 4.47 11.42
N ALA A 350 -3.10 5.03 12.53
CA ALA A 350 -3.94 5.56 13.62
C ALA A 350 -4.76 6.80 13.23
N ILE A 351 -4.26 7.60 12.28
CA ILE A 351 -4.84 8.91 11.93
C ILE A 351 -4.99 9.03 10.40
N PRO A 352 -5.89 8.27 9.76
CA PRO A 352 -6.01 8.25 8.29
C PRO A 352 -6.25 9.63 7.67
N SER A 353 -6.89 10.56 8.41
CA SER A 353 -7.22 11.91 7.94
C SER A 353 -6.00 12.81 7.70
N ILE A 354 -4.82 12.45 8.19
CA ILE A 354 -3.57 13.21 7.98
C ILE A 354 -2.54 12.47 7.12
N ASN A 355 -2.94 11.34 6.50
CA ASN A 355 -2.07 10.59 5.59
C ASN A 355 -1.52 11.49 4.48
N GLY A 356 -0.20 11.48 4.31
CA GLY A 356 0.52 12.30 3.32
C GLY A 356 0.87 13.72 3.77
N MET A 357 0.55 14.12 5.01
CA MET A 357 1.03 15.40 5.56
C MET A 357 2.49 15.28 5.99
N TYR A 358 3.37 16.14 5.48
CA TYR A 358 4.75 16.29 5.93
C TYR A 358 4.80 17.21 7.15
N PHE A 359 5.27 16.69 8.28
CA PHE A 359 5.50 17.44 9.51
C PHE A 359 6.94 17.92 9.56
N TYR A 360 7.14 19.17 9.98
CA TYR A 360 8.45 19.73 10.26
C TYR A 360 8.35 20.79 11.35
N ALA A 361 9.50 21.18 11.89
CA ALA A 361 9.57 22.24 12.88
C ALA A 361 10.76 23.16 12.65
N ASP A 362 10.74 24.27 13.37
CA ASP A 362 11.90 25.13 13.58
C ASP A 362 12.36 25.03 15.04
N TYR A 363 13.67 24.85 15.25
CA TYR A 363 14.25 24.60 16.56
C TYR A 363 14.12 25.81 17.51
N CYS A 364 14.38 27.04 17.03
CA CYS A 364 14.38 28.24 17.88
C CYS A 364 12.97 28.67 18.31
N SER A 365 12.03 28.66 17.37
CA SER A 365 10.65 29.12 17.60
C SER A 365 9.76 28.01 18.17
N SER A 366 10.20 26.75 18.11
CA SER A 366 9.36 25.56 18.40
C SER A 366 8.08 25.50 17.56
N GLN A 367 8.05 26.21 16.43
CA GLN A 367 6.89 26.18 15.55
C GLN A 367 6.82 24.84 14.83
N ILE A 368 5.68 24.14 14.93
CA ILE A 368 5.40 22.92 14.19
C ILE A 368 4.49 23.27 13.03
N SER A 369 4.85 22.83 11.84
CA SER A 369 4.15 23.14 10.61
C SER A 369 3.93 21.89 9.77
N THR A 370 2.90 21.94 8.92
CA THR A 370 2.55 20.84 8.00
C THR A 370 2.23 21.35 6.62
N PHE A 371 2.51 20.56 5.59
CA PHE A 371 1.95 20.71 4.26
C PHE A 371 1.76 19.32 3.61
N THR A 372 0.96 19.25 2.55
CA THR A 372 0.89 18.08 1.67
C THR A 372 1.56 18.40 0.35
N TYR A 373 2.22 17.42 -0.25
CA TYR A 373 2.94 17.62 -1.51
C TYR A 373 2.71 16.46 -2.48
N THR A 374 2.36 16.81 -3.71
CA THR A 374 2.12 15.87 -4.83
C THR A 374 2.85 16.31 -6.10
N GLY A 375 3.87 17.16 -5.96
CA GLY A 375 4.63 17.71 -7.08
C GLY A 375 5.81 16.82 -7.51
N ASP A 376 6.62 17.35 -8.42
CA ASP A 376 7.76 16.69 -9.09
C ASP A 376 9.12 16.98 -8.42
N GLY A 377 9.10 17.56 -7.22
CA GLY A 377 10.30 18.01 -6.53
C GLY A 377 10.94 19.26 -7.14
N THR A 378 10.32 19.93 -8.13
CA THR A 378 10.70 21.29 -8.58
C THR A 378 9.64 22.32 -8.21
N THR A 379 8.39 21.89 -8.20
CA THR A 379 7.25 22.78 -7.96
C THR A 379 7.21 23.17 -6.48
N PRO A 380 7.06 24.46 -6.13
CA PRO A 380 6.91 24.87 -4.74
C PRO A 380 5.70 24.21 -4.06
N ALA A 381 5.91 23.76 -2.83
CA ALA A 381 4.87 23.20 -1.99
C ALA A 381 3.84 24.26 -1.57
N PRO A 382 2.59 23.86 -1.29
CA PRO A 382 1.57 24.74 -0.74
C PRO A 382 2.00 25.45 0.54
N ALA A 383 1.24 26.48 0.92
CA ALA A 383 1.43 27.16 2.19
C ALA A 383 1.28 26.19 3.37
N SER A 384 2.22 26.26 4.32
CA SER A 384 2.18 25.43 5.52
C SER A 384 1.06 25.85 6.47
N VAL A 385 0.49 24.87 7.15
CA VAL A 385 -0.43 25.05 8.27
C VAL A 385 0.37 24.95 9.56
N ASN A 386 0.32 26.00 10.38
CA ASN A 386 0.90 25.99 11.73
C ASN A 386 0.04 25.10 12.66
N ARG A 387 0.69 24.10 13.26
CA ARG A 387 0.08 23.08 14.14
C ARG A 387 0.50 23.24 15.60
N THR A 388 1.32 24.23 15.97
CA THR A 388 1.89 24.36 17.33
C THR A 388 0.83 24.34 18.42
N ALA A 389 -0.24 25.15 18.27
CA ALA A 389 -1.30 25.19 19.27
C ALA A 389 -2.19 23.93 19.29
N GLU A 390 -2.33 23.26 18.15
CA GLU A 390 -3.09 22.00 18.05
C GLU A 390 -2.34 20.85 18.72
N LEU A 391 -1.02 20.79 18.55
CA LEU A 391 -0.13 19.75 19.07
C LEU A 391 0.46 20.06 20.46
N ALA A 392 0.09 21.19 21.06
CA ALA A 392 0.52 21.53 22.42
C ALA A 392 0.10 20.41 23.39
N PRO A 393 1.03 19.85 24.18
CA PRO A 393 0.69 18.77 25.10
C PRO A 393 -0.19 19.31 26.24
N GLY A 394 -1.11 18.46 26.72
CA GLY A 394 -1.94 18.76 27.87
C GLY A 394 -1.17 18.76 29.20
N ALA A 395 -1.90 18.94 30.31
CA ALA A 395 -1.39 18.76 31.68
C ALA A 395 -0.20 19.66 32.08
N GLY A 396 -0.07 20.85 31.48
CA GLY A 396 0.97 21.81 31.82
C GLY A 396 2.36 21.46 31.26
N LEU A 397 2.44 20.49 30.36
CA LEU A 397 3.65 20.17 29.61
C LEU A 397 3.84 21.20 28.47
N SER A 398 5.05 21.23 27.90
CA SER A 398 5.38 22.08 26.76
C SER A 398 6.45 21.42 25.91
N ILE A 399 6.36 21.56 24.59
CA ILE A 399 7.39 21.15 23.64
C ILE A 399 8.15 22.42 23.25
N THR A 400 9.45 22.50 23.59
CA THR A 400 10.19 23.78 23.51
C THR A 400 11.57 23.70 22.85
N SER A 401 12.06 22.51 22.49
CA SER A 401 13.35 22.35 21.79
C SER A 401 13.30 21.15 20.83
N ILE A 402 12.61 21.31 19.71
CA ILE A 402 12.32 20.22 18.77
C ILE A 402 13.57 19.92 17.93
N THR A 403 14.31 18.87 18.28
CA THR A 403 15.52 18.46 17.56
C THR A 403 15.26 17.50 16.42
N SER A 404 14.10 16.83 16.43
CA SER A 404 13.73 15.86 15.40
C SER A 404 12.26 15.47 15.47
N PHE A 405 11.80 14.84 14.40
CA PHE A 405 10.66 13.94 14.41
C PHE A 405 11.18 12.52 14.14
N GLY A 406 10.34 11.52 14.36
CA GLY A 406 10.64 10.15 13.98
C GLY A 406 9.38 9.33 13.88
N GLU A 407 9.50 8.08 13.43
CA GLU A 407 8.36 7.18 13.24
C GLU A 407 8.62 5.81 13.87
N ASP A 408 7.54 5.15 14.30
CA ASP A 408 7.57 3.74 14.68
C ASP A 408 7.42 2.82 13.43
N ALA A 409 7.45 1.50 13.65
CA ALA A 409 7.26 0.53 12.56
C ALA A 409 5.88 0.65 11.90
N LEU A 410 4.89 1.25 12.56
CA LEU A 410 3.53 1.46 12.03
C LEU A 410 3.37 2.79 11.29
N GLY A 411 4.39 3.65 11.30
CA GLY A 411 4.37 4.96 10.62
C GLY A 411 3.79 6.08 11.48
N GLU A 412 3.57 5.84 12.77
CA GLU A 412 3.11 6.88 13.68
C GLU A 412 4.24 7.83 14.04
N ILE A 413 3.95 9.13 14.05
CA ILE A 413 4.96 10.18 14.22
C ILE A 413 5.15 10.55 15.70
N TYR A 414 6.42 10.68 16.07
CA TYR A 414 6.92 11.12 17.36
C TYR A 414 7.69 12.44 17.20
N ILE A 415 7.61 13.27 18.24
CA ILE A 415 8.33 14.54 18.37
C ILE A 415 9.42 14.34 19.42
N VAL A 416 10.65 14.72 19.07
CA VAL A 416 11.80 14.64 19.97
C VAL A 416 12.05 16.04 20.56
N ASP A 417 11.85 16.18 21.87
CA ASP A 417 12.20 17.39 22.60
C ASP A 417 13.55 17.19 23.31
N GLN A 418 14.54 18.01 22.95
CA GLN A 418 15.88 17.99 23.54
C GLN A 418 15.88 18.18 25.06
N GLY A 419 14.79 18.73 25.62
CA GLY A 419 14.53 18.81 27.06
C GLY A 419 14.46 17.45 27.78
N GLY A 420 14.45 16.34 27.04
CA GLY A 420 14.54 14.99 27.60
C GLY A 420 13.25 14.19 27.49
N GLU A 421 12.36 14.56 26.57
CA GLU A 421 11.02 14.00 26.44
C GLU A 421 10.72 13.59 24.99
N ILE A 422 9.90 12.55 24.84
CA ILE A 422 9.37 12.10 23.54
C ILE A 422 7.86 12.19 23.61
N PHE A 423 7.25 12.81 22.60
CA PHE A 423 5.80 12.93 22.45
C PHE A 423 5.34 12.18 21.21
N LYS A 424 4.16 11.55 21.26
CA LYS A 424 3.49 10.95 20.09
C LYS A 424 2.37 11.87 19.61
N ILE A 425 2.27 12.08 18.30
CA ILE A 425 1.11 12.75 17.70
C ILE A 425 -0.05 11.76 17.69
N ILE A 426 -1.18 12.16 18.25
CA ILE A 426 -2.37 11.31 18.41
C ILE A 426 -3.63 12.09 17.99
N PRO A 427 -4.74 11.41 17.65
CA PRO A 427 -6.00 12.10 17.40
C PRO A 427 -6.51 12.72 18.71
N ARG A 428 -7.10 13.93 18.63
CA ARG A 428 -7.62 14.66 19.80
C ARG A 428 -8.90 14.05 20.34
N ALA A 429 -9.80 13.67 19.45
CA ALA A 429 -10.85 12.75 19.85
C ALA A 429 -10.13 11.42 20.06
N SER A 430 -10.16 10.92 21.30
CA SER A 430 -9.88 9.51 21.55
C SER A 430 -10.98 8.72 20.87
N ILE A 431 -10.91 8.61 19.54
CA ILE A 431 -11.38 7.41 18.86
C ILE A 431 -10.34 6.36 19.27
N SER A 432 -10.45 5.91 20.52
CA SER A 432 -9.80 4.71 20.99
C SER A 432 -10.55 3.56 20.30
N VAL A 433 -10.33 3.43 18.99
CA VAL A 433 -10.63 2.24 18.22
C VAL A 433 -9.52 1.25 18.61
N ASP A 434 -9.37 0.93 19.90
CA ASP A 434 -8.54 -0.18 20.39
C ASP A 434 -9.50 -0.99 21.25
N CYS A 435 -10.43 -1.61 20.55
CA CYS A 435 -11.60 -2.24 21.15
C CYS A 435 -11.24 -3.47 21.99
N ASP A 436 -10.12 -4.12 21.68
CA ASP A 436 -9.57 -5.25 22.41
C ASP A 436 -8.53 -4.85 23.47
N ALA A 437 -8.21 -3.55 23.55
CA ALA A 437 -7.30 -2.94 24.52
C ALA A 437 -5.91 -3.57 24.52
N ASN A 438 -5.44 -4.01 23.36
CA ASN A 438 -4.15 -4.67 23.21
C ASN A 438 -2.98 -3.66 23.08
N GLY A 439 -3.28 -2.37 23.00
CA GLY A 439 -2.31 -1.28 22.89
C GLY A 439 -1.95 -0.90 21.44
N VAL A 440 -2.56 -1.56 20.45
CA VAL A 440 -2.46 -1.26 19.01
C VAL A 440 -3.84 -0.83 18.53
N GLN A 441 -3.92 0.36 17.93
CA GLN A 441 -5.21 0.84 17.41
C GLN A 441 -5.71 -0.07 16.29
N ASP A 442 -7.00 -0.36 16.27
CA ASP A 442 -7.72 -1.21 15.34
C ASP A 442 -7.40 -0.89 13.87
N PRO A 443 -7.37 0.39 13.41
CA PRO A 443 -6.91 0.70 12.05
C PRO A 443 -5.50 0.17 11.74
N CYS A 444 -4.61 0.12 12.74
CA CYS A 444 -3.29 -0.46 12.60
C CYS A 444 -3.30 -1.99 12.60
N GLN A 445 -4.18 -2.61 13.39
CA GLN A 445 -4.35 -4.05 13.35
C GLN A 445 -4.90 -4.50 11.98
N ILE A 446 -5.91 -3.80 11.47
CA ILE A 446 -6.49 -4.01 10.14
C ILE A 446 -5.44 -3.77 9.05
N PHE A 447 -4.63 -2.73 9.18
CA PHE A 447 -3.52 -2.48 8.26
C PHE A 447 -2.51 -3.63 8.21
N LEU A 448 -2.16 -4.21 9.37
CA LEU A 448 -1.24 -5.35 9.45
C LEU A 448 -1.86 -6.67 9.00
N ASN A 449 -3.15 -6.85 9.25
CA ASN A 449 -3.92 -8.04 8.88
C ASN A 449 -5.31 -7.64 8.41
N PRO A 450 -5.49 -7.38 7.11
CA PRO A 450 -6.79 -6.99 6.55
C PRO A 450 -7.89 -8.04 6.76
N ALA A 451 -7.53 -9.30 7.06
CA ALA A 451 -8.50 -10.34 7.41
C ALA A 451 -9.16 -10.15 8.79
N LEU A 452 -8.71 -9.17 9.59
CA LEU A 452 -9.38 -8.77 10.83
C LEU A 452 -10.63 -7.92 10.59
N ASP A 453 -10.82 -7.38 9.39
CA ASP A 453 -11.99 -6.60 8.98
C ASP A 453 -12.50 -7.16 7.64
N THR A 454 -13.28 -8.24 7.72
CA THR A 454 -13.73 -8.97 6.52
C THR A 454 -14.72 -8.15 5.69
N ASN A 455 -15.37 -7.16 6.30
CA ASN A 455 -16.38 -6.32 5.64
C ASN A 455 -15.87 -4.93 5.22
N ASP A 456 -14.57 -4.65 5.44
CA ASP A 456 -13.84 -3.43 5.06
C ASP A 456 -14.51 -2.14 5.54
N ASN A 457 -15.06 -2.16 6.76
CA ASN A 457 -15.76 -1.01 7.33
C ASN A 457 -14.92 -0.19 8.33
N GLY A 458 -13.67 -0.61 8.57
CA GLY A 458 -12.71 0.02 9.45
C GLY A 458 -12.83 -0.39 10.93
N VAL A 459 -13.60 -1.42 11.25
CA VAL A 459 -13.76 -1.99 12.60
C VAL A 459 -13.37 -3.46 12.58
N ILE A 460 -12.55 -3.89 13.53
CA ILE A 460 -12.18 -5.31 13.64
C ILE A 460 -13.44 -6.15 13.90
N ASP A 461 -13.60 -7.24 13.16
CA ASP A 461 -14.72 -8.19 13.21
C ASP A 461 -15.04 -8.65 14.65
N SER A 462 -14.02 -8.92 15.48
CA SER A 462 -14.19 -9.32 16.88
C SER A 462 -14.78 -8.25 17.78
N CYS A 463 -14.74 -7.00 17.36
CA CYS A 463 -15.22 -5.83 18.07
C CYS A 463 -16.56 -5.32 17.57
N GLU A 464 -17.00 -5.84 16.43
CA GLU A 464 -18.31 -5.55 15.90
C GLU A 464 -19.40 -6.19 16.75
N THR A 465 -20.47 -5.44 16.95
CA THR A 465 -21.70 -6.01 17.51
C THR A 465 -22.63 -6.45 16.40
N SER A 466 -23.09 -7.69 16.45
CA SER A 466 -24.06 -8.25 15.53
C SER A 466 -25.20 -8.94 16.28
N ALA A 467 -26.22 -9.36 15.54
CA ALA A 467 -27.38 -10.04 16.10
C ALA A 467 -26.96 -11.39 16.71
N CYS A 468 -27.23 -11.53 18.01
CA CYS A 468 -27.05 -12.75 18.77
C CYS A 468 -28.41 -13.25 19.26
N CYS A 469 -28.78 -14.47 18.87
CA CYS A 469 -30.06 -15.06 19.26
C CYS A 469 -29.89 -15.90 20.53
N THR A 470 -30.40 -15.40 21.64
CA THR A 470 -30.37 -16.08 22.94
C THR A 470 -31.77 -16.58 23.33
N THR A 471 -31.87 -17.35 24.42
CA THR A 471 -33.17 -17.72 25.03
C THR A 471 -33.98 -16.51 25.52
N SER A 472 -33.33 -15.36 25.74
CA SER A 472 -33.96 -14.11 26.16
C SER A 472 -34.41 -13.22 24.99
N GLY A 473 -34.20 -13.68 23.75
CA GLY A 473 -34.44 -12.92 22.52
C GLY A 473 -33.14 -12.50 21.82
N CYS A 474 -33.27 -11.63 20.83
CA CYS A 474 -32.12 -11.09 20.10
C CYS A 474 -31.40 -10.01 20.91
N GLN A 475 -30.07 -10.08 20.95
CA GLN A 475 -29.19 -9.08 21.57
C GLN A 475 -28.15 -8.62 20.54
N GLN A 476 -27.87 -7.31 20.51
CA GLN A 476 -26.82 -6.75 19.66
C GLN A 476 -25.52 -6.66 20.46
N ILE A 477 -24.65 -7.65 20.29
CA ILE A 477 -23.44 -7.86 21.12
C ILE A 477 -22.31 -8.44 20.24
N THR A 478 -21.09 -8.56 20.77
CA THR A 478 -19.96 -9.15 20.01
C THR A 478 -20.10 -10.67 19.89
N GLU A 479 -19.38 -11.30 18.95
CA GLU A 479 -19.40 -12.76 18.78
C GLU A 479 -18.96 -13.50 20.06
N ALA A 480 -17.91 -12.99 20.72
CA ALA A 480 -17.43 -13.53 21.99
C ALA A 480 -18.49 -13.41 23.10
N ALA A 481 -19.17 -12.26 23.19
CA ALA A 481 -20.27 -12.07 24.15
C ALA A 481 -21.47 -12.97 23.82
N CYS A 482 -21.76 -13.19 22.53
CA CYS A 482 -22.81 -14.09 22.09
C CYS A 482 -22.54 -15.54 22.52
N THR A 483 -21.30 -15.98 22.31
CA THR A 483 -20.82 -17.30 22.76
C THR A 483 -20.91 -17.44 24.28
N ALA A 484 -20.47 -16.43 25.02
CA ALA A 484 -20.54 -16.41 26.49
C ALA A 484 -21.99 -16.42 27.02
N ALA A 485 -22.92 -15.81 26.29
CA ALA A 485 -24.35 -15.82 26.58
C ALA A 485 -25.04 -17.13 26.16
N GLY A 486 -24.32 -18.08 25.54
CA GLY A 486 -24.90 -19.31 24.99
C GLY A 486 -25.87 -19.06 23.83
N GLY A 487 -25.71 -17.93 23.13
CA GLY A 487 -26.53 -17.55 21.98
C GLY A 487 -25.99 -18.09 20.65
N THR A 488 -26.81 -17.98 19.60
CA THR A 488 -26.43 -18.29 18.22
C THR A 488 -26.10 -17.01 17.48
N TRP A 489 -24.84 -16.86 17.08
CA TRP A 489 -24.35 -15.75 16.26
C TRP A 489 -24.96 -15.79 14.86
N GLN A 490 -25.46 -14.65 14.37
CA GLN A 490 -26.09 -14.58 13.04
C GLN A 490 -25.14 -14.13 11.92
N GLY A 491 -23.87 -13.85 12.23
CA GLY A 491 -22.88 -13.30 11.29
C GLY A 491 -22.78 -11.78 11.38
N LEU A 492 -21.72 -11.18 10.84
CA LEU A 492 -21.43 -9.74 10.91
C LEU A 492 -22.47 -8.89 10.15
N GLY A 493 -22.69 -7.66 10.60
CA GLY A 493 -23.62 -6.70 9.97
C GLY A 493 -25.12 -7.01 10.13
N ARG A 494 -25.48 -8.06 10.89
CA ARG A 494 -26.87 -8.45 11.12
C ARG A 494 -27.45 -7.67 12.29
N SER A 495 -28.70 -7.22 12.15
CA SER A 495 -29.38 -6.43 13.18
C SER A 495 -30.53 -7.21 13.83
N CYS A 496 -30.69 -7.05 15.15
CA CYS A 496 -31.88 -7.53 15.86
C CYS A 496 -33.20 -6.91 15.40
N THR A 497 -33.17 -5.85 14.59
CA THR A 497 -34.35 -5.25 13.96
C THR A 497 -34.75 -5.94 12.66
N GLU A 498 -33.93 -6.85 12.14
CA GLU A 498 -34.28 -7.62 10.95
C GLU A 498 -35.44 -8.57 11.26
N PRO A 499 -36.44 -8.67 10.37
CA PRO A 499 -37.50 -9.66 10.50
C PRO A 499 -36.90 -11.06 10.55
N ASP A 500 -37.44 -11.92 11.40
CA ASP A 500 -37.12 -13.35 11.44
C ASP A 500 -35.65 -13.70 11.79
N ILE A 501 -34.86 -12.73 12.27
CA ILE A 501 -33.42 -12.90 12.55
C ILE A 501 -33.11 -13.95 13.63
N CYS A 502 -34.03 -14.18 14.56
CA CYS A 502 -33.92 -15.20 15.61
C CYS A 502 -35.01 -16.27 15.55
N THR A 503 -35.74 -16.33 14.44
CA THR A 503 -36.59 -17.47 14.16
C THR A 503 -35.76 -18.49 13.40
N PRO A 504 -35.79 -19.78 13.76
CA PRO A 504 -35.16 -20.82 12.96
C PRO A 504 -35.62 -20.68 11.51
N ALA A 505 -34.68 -20.64 10.56
CA ALA A 505 -35.02 -20.63 9.15
C ALA A 505 -36.02 -21.77 8.90
N PRO A 506 -37.17 -21.50 8.24
CA PRO A 506 -38.16 -22.53 8.02
C PRO A 506 -37.50 -23.68 7.27
N ILE A 507 -37.68 -24.90 7.78
CA ILE A 507 -37.06 -26.08 7.19
C ILE A 507 -37.62 -26.22 5.77
N THR A 508 -36.71 -26.24 4.79
CA THR A 508 -37.07 -26.37 3.37
C THR A 508 -36.62 -27.73 2.83
N GLY A 509 -37.23 -28.12 1.72
CA GLY A 509 -36.98 -29.38 1.04
C GLY A 509 -37.46 -29.31 -0.41
N ALA A 510 -37.13 -30.34 -1.18
CA ALA A 510 -37.53 -30.42 -2.57
C ALA A 510 -39.06 -30.57 -2.69
N CYS A 511 -39.64 -29.75 -3.55
CA CYS A 511 -41.05 -29.72 -3.87
C CYS A 511 -41.25 -30.06 -5.35
N CYS A 512 -42.08 -31.07 -5.61
CA CYS A 512 -42.36 -31.55 -6.95
C CYS A 512 -43.75 -31.12 -7.42
N VAL A 513 -43.81 -30.16 -8.34
CA VAL A 513 -45.04 -29.79 -9.06
C VAL A 513 -44.97 -30.43 -10.45
N GLY A 514 -45.56 -31.61 -10.61
CA GLY A 514 -45.34 -32.44 -11.80
C GLY A 514 -43.88 -32.90 -11.89
N THR A 515 -43.21 -32.52 -12.99
CA THR A 515 -41.77 -32.82 -13.22
C THR A 515 -40.84 -31.70 -12.77
N VAL A 516 -41.38 -30.56 -12.32
CA VAL A 516 -40.58 -29.39 -11.92
C VAL A 516 -40.26 -29.49 -10.43
N CYS A 517 -38.97 -29.41 -10.11
CA CYS A 517 -38.47 -29.42 -8.74
C CYS A 517 -38.06 -27.99 -8.31
N SER A 518 -38.52 -27.56 -7.14
CA SER A 518 -38.07 -26.34 -6.48
C SER A 518 -37.78 -26.59 -4.99
N ILE A 519 -36.92 -25.80 -4.36
CA ILE A 519 -36.76 -25.82 -2.90
C ILE A 519 -37.82 -24.90 -2.29
N ALA A 520 -38.65 -25.42 -1.39
CA ALA A 520 -39.73 -24.67 -0.73
C ALA A 520 -39.94 -25.20 0.70
N THR A 521 -40.74 -24.48 1.51
CA THR A 521 -41.24 -25.05 2.77
C THR A 521 -42.33 -26.09 2.47
N GLN A 522 -42.63 -26.99 3.40
CA GLN A 522 -43.73 -27.96 3.23
C GLN A 522 -45.07 -27.26 2.95
N THR A 523 -45.33 -26.13 3.62
CA THR A 523 -46.54 -25.33 3.46
C THR A 523 -46.63 -24.74 2.05
N ASP A 524 -45.56 -24.10 1.58
CA ASP A 524 -45.52 -23.48 0.24
C ASP A 524 -45.60 -24.52 -0.87
N CYS A 525 -44.97 -25.69 -0.65
CA CYS A 525 -45.06 -26.80 -1.57
C CYS A 525 -46.51 -27.31 -1.72
N THR A 526 -47.19 -27.47 -0.58
CA THR A 526 -48.59 -27.90 -0.55
C THR A 526 -49.51 -26.84 -1.18
N ALA A 527 -49.26 -25.56 -0.91
CA ALA A 527 -50.00 -24.44 -1.52
C ALA A 527 -49.84 -24.41 -3.05
N SER A 528 -48.68 -24.79 -3.55
CA SER A 528 -48.38 -24.93 -4.98
C SER A 528 -48.92 -26.23 -5.60
N LYS A 529 -49.68 -27.03 -4.84
CA LYS A 529 -50.16 -28.38 -5.21
C LYS A 529 -49.02 -29.35 -5.58
N GLY A 530 -47.83 -29.12 -5.02
CA GLY A 530 -46.66 -29.97 -5.18
C GLY A 530 -46.59 -31.07 -4.12
N THR A 531 -45.75 -32.08 -4.38
CA THR A 531 -45.41 -33.14 -3.43
C THR A 531 -44.07 -32.84 -2.77
N TYR A 532 -44.09 -32.59 -1.46
CA TYR A 532 -42.90 -32.31 -0.67
C TYR A 532 -42.13 -33.60 -0.40
N GLN A 533 -40.82 -33.61 -0.69
CA GLN A 533 -39.98 -34.81 -0.63
C GLN A 533 -39.30 -35.01 0.74
N GLY A 534 -39.54 -34.10 1.69
CA GLY A 534 -39.01 -34.16 3.05
C GLY A 534 -37.96 -33.08 3.32
N ASP A 535 -37.67 -32.87 4.58
CA ASP A 535 -36.78 -31.82 5.05
C ASP A 535 -35.34 -32.00 4.57
N ASN A 536 -34.71 -30.91 4.16
CA ASN A 536 -33.35 -30.85 3.61
C ASN A 536 -33.11 -31.70 2.35
N THR A 537 -34.18 -32.16 1.68
CA THR A 537 -34.06 -32.81 0.38
C THR A 537 -33.75 -31.78 -0.71
N VAL A 538 -32.86 -32.14 -1.63
CA VAL A 538 -32.41 -31.27 -2.73
C VAL A 538 -33.01 -31.70 -4.07
N CYS A 539 -33.16 -30.76 -4.98
CA CYS A 539 -33.58 -31.04 -6.35
C CYS A 539 -32.45 -31.71 -7.13
N GLY A 540 -32.60 -33.01 -7.36
CA GLY A 540 -31.72 -33.85 -8.16
C GLY A 540 -32.48 -34.54 -9.30
N LYS A 541 -31.73 -35.22 -10.17
CA LYS A 541 -32.22 -35.83 -11.42
C LYS A 541 -33.40 -36.80 -11.23
N ASN A 542 -33.54 -37.38 -10.04
CA ASN A 542 -34.58 -38.36 -9.69
C ASN A 542 -35.48 -37.90 -8.53
N THR A 543 -35.41 -36.63 -8.14
CA THR A 543 -36.18 -36.14 -6.98
C THR A 543 -37.67 -36.03 -7.28
N CYS A 544 -38.04 -35.70 -8.52
CA CYS A 544 -39.44 -35.70 -8.97
C CYS A 544 -39.70 -36.86 -9.93
N PRO A 545 -40.95 -37.36 -10.01
CA PRO A 545 -41.29 -38.46 -10.91
C PRO A 545 -40.88 -38.12 -12.35
N PRO A 546 -40.12 -38.99 -13.04
CA PRO A 546 -39.80 -38.76 -14.44
C PRO A 546 -41.10 -38.75 -15.26
N PRO A 547 -41.18 -37.97 -16.35
CA PRO A 547 -42.31 -38.05 -17.27
C PRO A 547 -42.46 -39.49 -17.80
N PRO A 548 -43.67 -39.91 -18.17
CA PRO A 548 -43.90 -41.24 -18.76
C PRO A 548 -42.98 -41.44 -19.97
N ALA A 549 -42.37 -42.63 -20.07
CA ALA A 549 -41.50 -42.95 -21.20
C ALA A 549 -42.29 -42.88 -22.52
N THR A 550 -41.67 -42.27 -23.54
CA THR A 550 -42.22 -42.12 -24.89
C THR A 550 -41.37 -42.89 -25.89
N GLY A 551 -41.96 -43.29 -27.02
CA GLY A 551 -41.31 -44.11 -28.04
C GLY A 551 -41.95 -43.99 -29.41
N ALA A 552 -41.27 -44.51 -30.42
CA ALA A 552 -41.68 -44.45 -31.82
C ALA A 552 -42.92 -45.31 -32.09
N CYS A 553 -43.82 -44.76 -32.92
CA CYS A 553 -45.15 -45.25 -33.19
C CYS A 553 -45.37 -45.29 -34.70
N CYS A 554 -45.57 -46.48 -35.29
CA CYS A 554 -45.80 -46.66 -36.72
C CYS A 554 -47.29 -46.77 -37.06
N VAL A 555 -47.77 -45.96 -38.01
CA VAL A 555 -49.06 -46.11 -38.70
C VAL A 555 -48.79 -46.16 -40.20
N GLY A 556 -48.81 -47.35 -40.80
CA GLY A 556 -48.28 -47.54 -42.15
C GLY A 556 -46.78 -47.17 -42.19
N THR A 557 -46.41 -46.24 -43.06
CA THR A 557 -45.03 -45.71 -43.19
C THR A 557 -44.75 -44.46 -42.33
N VAL A 558 -45.77 -43.92 -41.64
CA VAL A 558 -45.65 -42.69 -40.86
C VAL A 558 -45.24 -43.02 -39.42
N CYS A 559 -44.18 -42.36 -38.94
CA CYS A 559 -43.67 -42.52 -37.58
C CYS A 559 -43.91 -41.26 -36.73
N SER A 560 -44.40 -41.43 -35.50
CA SER A 560 -44.50 -40.37 -34.47
C SER A 560 -43.93 -40.80 -33.13
N ILE A 561 -43.62 -39.87 -32.22
CA ILE A 561 -43.26 -40.18 -30.82
C ILE A 561 -44.50 -40.00 -29.95
N ALA A 562 -44.89 -41.04 -29.21
CA ALA A 562 -46.02 -40.98 -28.28
C ALA A 562 -45.80 -41.94 -27.10
N THR A 563 -46.69 -41.91 -26.10
CA THR A 563 -46.67 -42.94 -25.05
C THR A 563 -47.25 -44.25 -25.59
N ALA A 564 -46.87 -45.38 -24.98
CA ALA A 564 -47.44 -46.69 -25.31
C ALA A 564 -48.98 -46.74 -25.14
N VAL A 565 -49.55 -45.87 -24.30
CA VAL A 565 -51.00 -45.76 -24.10
C VAL A 565 -51.65 -45.00 -25.26
N ASP A 566 -51.09 -43.87 -25.65
CA ASP A 566 -51.61 -43.03 -26.75
C ASP A 566 -51.52 -43.72 -28.12
N ARG A 567 -50.59 -44.66 -28.32
CA ARG A 567 -50.52 -45.44 -29.56
C ARG A 567 -51.62 -46.49 -29.66
N ARG A 568 -51.99 -47.14 -28.55
CA ARG A 568 -53.01 -48.20 -28.54
C ARG A 568 -54.38 -47.69 -28.98
N THR A 569 -54.68 -46.42 -28.74
CA THR A 569 -55.91 -45.76 -29.17
C THR A 569 -55.95 -45.37 -30.65
N ALA A 570 -54.83 -45.44 -31.37
CA ALA A 570 -54.73 -44.95 -32.75
C ALA A 570 -54.34 -46.02 -33.80
N GLU A 571 -54.48 -47.32 -33.46
CA GLU A 571 -54.38 -48.50 -34.35
C GLU A 571 -53.03 -48.73 -35.08
N GLY A 572 -51.94 -48.99 -34.36
CA GLY A 572 -50.65 -49.34 -34.99
C GLY A 572 -49.54 -49.56 -33.99
N THR A 573 -48.32 -49.70 -34.47
CA THR A 573 -47.31 -50.49 -33.75
C THR A 573 -46.35 -49.60 -32.95
N TYR A 574 -46.30 -49.79 -31.64
CA TYR A 574 -45.34 -49.14 -30.74
C TYR A 574 -44.01 -49.89 -30.76
N GLN A 575 -42.91 -49.17 -30.96
CA GLN A 575 -41.58 -49.76 -31.17
C GLN A 575 -40.75 -49.89 -29.87
N GLY A 576 -41.28 -49.42 -28.74
CA GLY A 576 -40.65 -49.52 -27.42
C GLY A 576 -40.21 -48.18 -26.84
N ASP A 577 -39.98 -48.13 -25.53
CA ASP A 577 -39.62 -46.90 -24.83
C ASP A 577 -38.26 -46.37 -25.29
N ASN A 578 -38.17 -45.05 -25.46
CA ASN A 578 -37.00 -44.31 -25.95
C ASN A 578 -36.58 -44.65 -27.39
N THR A 579 -37.42 -45.35 -28.17
CA THR A 579 -37.18 -45.51 -29.61
C THR A 579 -37.54 -44.23 -30.36
N VAL A 580 -36.72 -43.87 -31.35
CA VAL A 580 -36.87 -42.65 -32.15
C VAL A 580 -37.34 -42.97 -33.56
N CYS A 581 -38.06 -42.03 -34.18
CA CYS A 581 -38.45 -42.15 -35.58
C CYS A 581 -37.23 -41.98 -36.49
N GLY A 582 -36.81 -43.05 -37.13
CA GLY A 582 -35.71 -43.11 -38.09
C GLY A 582 -36.16 -43.61 -39.45
N LYS A 583 -35.27 -43.48 -40.45
CA LYS A 583 -35.55 -43.76 -41.87
C LYS A 583 -36.07 -45.18 -42.14
N ASN A 584 -35.74 -46.14 -41.27
CA ASN A 584 -36.08 -47.57 -41.40
C ASN A 584 -37.06 -48.05 -40.32
N THR A 585 -37.65 -47.15 -39.53
CA THR A 585 -38.52 -47.55 -38.41
C THR A 585 -39.85 -48.15 -38.90
N CYS A 586 -40.31 -47.84 -40.13
CA CYS A 586 -41.50 -48.43 -40.75
C CYS A 586 -41.29 -48.71 -42.27
N PRO A 587 -40.86 -49.91 -42.73
CA PRO A 587 -40.42 -50.15 -44.12
C PRO A 587 -41.50 -50.68 -45.12
N PRO A 588 -41.41 -50.37 -46.44
CA PRO A 588 -42.25 -50.92 -47.54
C PRO A 588 -41.63 -52.16 -48.26
N PRO A 589 -42.33 -52.86 -49.20
CA PRO A 589 -41.90 -54.15 -49.79
C PRO A 589 -40.74 -54.06 -50.82
N ALA A 590 -40.03 -55.19 -51.00
CA ALA A 590 -38.68 -55.35 -51.59
C ALA A 590 -38.45 -54.92 -53.06
N THR A 591 -37.27 -54.34 -53.34
CA THR A 591 -36.80 -53.83 -54.65
C THR A 591 -35.71 -54.72 -55.29
N CYS A 592 -35.61 -54.69 -56.63
CA CYS A 592 -34.59 -55.38 -57.43
C CYS A 592 -33.37 -54.47 -57.67
N PRO A 593 -32.16 -54.78 -57.14
CA PRO A 593 -31.04 -53.84 -57.21
C PRO A 593 -30.37 -53.70 -58.59
N CYS A 594 -30.51 -54.67 -59.49
CA CYS A 594 -29.87 -54.63 -60.82
C CYS A 594 -30.69 -53.91 -61.90
N ASP A 595 -31.92 -53.50 -61.57
CA ASP A 595 -32.77 -52.68 -62.43
C ASP A 595 -32.30 -51.23 -62.32
N TRP A 596 -31.27 -50.88 -63.11
CA TRP A 596 -30.50 -49.66 -62.91
C TRP A 596 -31.30 -48.39 -63.21
N ASN A 597 -32.31 -48.50 -64.08
CA ASN A 597 -33.19 -47.39 -64.40
C ASN A 597 -34.48 -47.38 -63.54
N ASP A 598 -34.61 -48.32 -62.60
CA ASP A 598 -35.74 -48.52 -61.70
C ASP A 598 -37.09 -48.67 -62.44
N ASP A 599 -37.10 -49.24 -63.65
CA ASP A 599 -38.30 -49.42 -64.47
C ASP A 599 -39.07 -50.73 -64.20
N LEU A 600 -38.54 -51.52 -63.26
CA LEU A 600 -39.00 -52.82 -62.77
C LEU A 600 -38.80 -53.96 -63.78
N THR A 601 -37.97 -53.77 -64.81
CA THR A 601 -37.64 -54.83 -65.79
C THR A 601 -36.15 -54.90 -66.10
N LEU A 602 -35.54 -56.08 -65.96
CA LEU A 602 -34.11 -56.25 -66.23
C LEU A 602 -33.84 -56.52 -67.72
N THR A 603 -33.32 -55.53 -68.44
CA THR A 603 -33.08 -55.61 -69.89
C THR A 603 -31.65 -55.20 -70.27
N SER A 604 -31.27 -55.40 -71.54
CA SER A 604 -29.98 -54.88 -72.01
C SER A 604 -29.85 -53.36 -71.88
N GLN A 605 -30.95 -52.62 -71.71
CA GLN A 605 -30.91 -51.18 -71.51
C GLN A 605 -30.27 -50.82 -70.16
N ASP A 606 -30.61 -51.54 -69.08
CA ASP A 606 -29.99 -51.37 -67.74
C ASP A 606 -28.48 -51.56 -67.79
N PHE A 607 -28.04 -52.55 -68.56
CA PHE A 607 -26.62 -52.79 -68.77
C PHE A 607 -25.92 -51.62 -69.46
N PHE A 608 -26.54 -51.04 -70.50
CA PHE A 608 -25.96 -49.89 -71.19
C PHE A 608 -26.03 -48.60 -70.37
N ASP A 609 -27.10 -48.39 -69.61
CA ASP A 609 -27.29 -47.23 -68.74
C ASP A 609 -26.30 -47.27 -67.57
N PHE A 610 -26.07 -48.45 -66.99
CA PHE A 610 -25.02 -48.64 -66.00
C PHE A 610 -23.63 -48.38 -66.59
N LEU A 611 -23.31 -48.95 -67.76
CA LEU A 611 -22.01 -48.70 -68.41
C LEU A 611 -21.78 -47.21 -68.69
N ALA A 612 -22.82 -46.50 -69.12
CA ALA A 612 -22.77 -45.07 -69.34
C ALA A 612 -22.57 -44.30 -68.03
N GLY A 613 -23.22 -44.71 -66.94
CA GLY A 613 -22.97 -44.17 -65.60
C GLY A 613 -21.54 -44.42 -65.15
N PHE A 614 -21.04 -45.65 -65.33
CA PHE A 614 -19.71 -46.09 -64.93
C PHE A 614 -18.58 -45.27 -65.57
N PHE A 615 -18.63 -45.04 -66.88
CA PHE A 615 -17.61 -44.22 -67.56
C PHE A 615 -17.75 -42.72 -67.31
N ASN A 616 -18.81 -42.28 -66.62
CA ASN A 616 -19.03 -40.90 -66.22
C ASN A 616 -18.96 -40.70 -64.69
N ASP A 617 -18.29 -41.60 -63.95
CA ASP A 617 -18.14 -41.58 -62.48
C ASP A 617 -19.45 -41.58 -61.67
N ASN A 618 -20.54 -42.07 -62.26
CA ASN A 618 -21.86 -42.20 -61.61
C ASN A 618 -22.32 -43.66 -61.51
N GLY A 619 -21.41 -44.63 -61.66
CA GLY A 619 -21.70 -46.06 -61.65
C GLY A 619 -21.33 -46.73 -60.33
N ASP A 620 -21.71 -46.13 -59.20
CA ASP A 620 -21.53 -46.68 -57.85
C ASP A 620 -22.68 -47.64 -57.54
N PHE A 621 -22.44 -48.94 -57.73
CA PHE A 621 -23.46 -49.97 -57.62
C PHE A 621 -23.62 -50.47 -56.18
N ASN A 622 -22.51 -50.53 -55.43
CA ASN A 622 -22.53 -51.00 -54.06
C ASN A 622 -22.89 -49.89 -53.03
N GLY A 623 -22.97 -48.63 -53.50
CA GLY A 623 -23.39 -47.47 -52.72
C GLY A 623 -22.29 -46.91 -51.82
N ASP A 624 -21.02 -47.15 -52.12
CA ASP A 624 -19.86 -46.70 -51.34
C ASP A 624 -19.34 -45.30 -51.73
N MET A 625 -20.02 -44.65 -52.68
CA MET A 625 -19.76 -43.33 -53.25
C MET A 625 -18.51 -43.25 -54.13
N MET A 626 -17.96 -44.38 -54.58
CA MET A 626 -16.90 -44.41 -55.58
C MET A 626 -17.28 -45.30 -56.76
N THR A 627 -16.99 -44.84 -57.98
CA THR A 627 -17.13 -45.68 -59.17
C THR A 627 -15.83 -46.45 -59.38
N THR A 628 -15.81 -47.73 -59.02
CA THR A 628 -14.60 -48.57 -59.09
C THR A 628 -14.82 -49.82 -59.93
N SER A 629 -13.75 -50.51 -60.32
CA SER A 629 -13.90 -51.81 -61.01
C SER A 629 -14.74 -52.82 -60.22
N GLN A 630 -14.85 -52.66 -58.88
CA GLN A 630 -15.69 -53.54 -58.06
C GLN A 630 -17.18 -53.33 -58.38
N ASP A 631 -17.63 -52.09 -58.52
CA ASP A 631 -19.01 -51.76 -58.92
C ASP A 631 -19.38 -52.36 -60.27
N PHE A 632 -18.43 -52.31 -61.20
CA PHE A 632 -18.61 -52.96 -62.49
C PHE A 632 -18.81 -54.47 -62.34
N PHE A 633 -17.99 -55.16 -61.54
CA PHE A 633 -18.14 -56.61 -61.34
C PHE A 633 -19.40 -56.98 -60.54
N ASP A 634 -19.79 -56.17 -59.55
CA ASP A 634 -20.97 -56.40 -58.72
C ASP A 634 -22.26 -56.22 -59.52
N PHE A 635 -22.32 -55.17 -60.36
CA PHE A 635 -23.45 -54.97 -61.28
C PHE A 635 -23.54 -56.11 -62.30
N ILE A 636 -22.42 -56.50 -62.92
CA ILE A 636 -22.37 -57.63 -63.87
C ILE A 636 -22.89 -58.91 -63.22
N ALA A 637 -22.49 -59.19 -61.98
CA ALA A 637 -22.93 -60.36 -61.24
C ALA A 637 -24.45 -60.33 -60.99
N CYS A 638 -25.00 -59.20 -60.55
CA CYS A 638 -26.45 -59.04 -60.38
C CYS A 638 -27.19 -59.16 -61.73
N PHE A 639 -26.66 -58.56 -62.80
CA PHE A 639 -27.32 -58.52 -64.10
C PHE A 639 -27.43 -59.90 -64.76
N PHE A 640 -26.38 -60.72 -64.69
CA PHE A 640 -26.38 -62.06 -65.30
C PHE A 640 -26.94 -63.16 -64.37
N GLU A 641 -26.93 -62.95 -63.05
CA GLU A 641 -27.51 -63.85 -62.05
C GLU A 641 -28.40 -63.07 -61.05
N PRO A 642 -29.58 -62.59 -61.47
CA PRO A 642 -30.37 -61.67 -60.65
C PRO A 642 -31.05 -62.33 -59.44
N PRO A 643 -31.23 -61.60 -58.32
CA PRO A 643 -31.94 -62.10 -57.13
C PRO A 643 -33.39 -62.53 -57.42
N ALA A 644 -33.92 -63.42 -56.58
CA ALA A 644 -35.31 -63.85 -56.69
C ALA A 644 -36.26 -62.65 -56.53
N GLY A 645 -36.98 -62.30 -57.60
CA GLY A 645 -37.84 -61.10 -57.67
C GLY A 645 -37.47 -60.10 -58.77
N CYS A 646 -36.41 -60.36 -59.53
CA CYS A 646 -35.85 -59.49 -60.58
C CYS A 646 -36.05 -59.98 -62.04
N ASN A 647 -36.93 -60.97 -62.27
CA ASN A 647 -37.11 -61.59 -63.61
C ASN A 647 -38.09 -60.84 -64.52
#